data_AF-A0A1Y4DYD4-F1
#
_entry.id   AF-A0A1Y4DYD4-F1
#
_cell.length_a   1.000
_cell.length_b   1.000
_cell.length_c   1.000
_cell.angle_alpha   90.00
_cell.angle_beta   90.00
_cell.angle_gamma   90.00
#
_symmetry.space_group_name_H-M   'P 1'
#
loop_
_entity.id
_entity.type
_entity.pdbx_description
1 polymer ?
#
loop_
_entity_poly.entity_id
_entity_poly.type
_entity_poly.pdbx_seq_one_letter_code
_entity_poly.pdbx_strand_id
1 'polypeptide(L)'
;MAVKDKDRKKDDKKKDPAPLEGIPQAERYDFSYTQNRELSWLRFDDRVLAEAYDESVPLFERLKFVSIFESNLDEFFMIRIGGLSDLATLKHQPRDNKSNLTPSEQIDKVFEALPPLYARQARAFHELEEELADRGMVRLEPSTLIGDERTFVEGYFKSFISPIISPLVIDPRHPFPNLRNGGLYLVCSLAASADESGLLGLIEVPASLPRVIEIPSTTGEYRYILLEDVIMSCIDGCFGSYEPQDRAVIRVIRNADIDPDGEGVEEEEDYRQHMKRILKKRLRLQPVYLFIRGKLERETVKPIRQALELSGRATAVVDIPLDLGYVYSLESHIPEASRHELLFDPFTPQNNPGFDSGRSMREQVIEGDKLLFYPYESMNPFLDLVHEAAYDDDCFSIRITLYRVAKQSRLCESLIAAAENGKEVTVLMELRARFDEENNIEWAERLEEAGCTVIYGSEGFKCHSKICQITYREGMAVTRITLLGTGNFNEKTAKLYSDFMLMTAHPGIGEDANSFFQNLSLGNLRGSYRYLGVAPAGLKPLIMTGLNREIDRAQAGLPARVFFKLNSLTDREVIDKISEASRAGVQVEMIIRGISCLLPGVAGKTENVHIRSIVGRYLEHARVYAFGEDADTVYLSSADMMTRNTEHRVEIAFPVLDAGVRAQVIQYMDIQLKDNVKARELTPKGLWAPIVRAVGDEPFIAQEHLMTLAIERASSAEKAASKRAAARPTVPMGTPPAAAVEADHELVLEGAGHPDGMPVEPAPIVEPQPAPVAGPQPAPAPQPAPVEQPAPAAAPQPAAAPQPAPAPQPAPATEPEPVVQPSVAPEPAPQAAPAQQPAAEAQPAPKPAPAPEPVAAPQPAPTPEPAFEPEPEPEPAQPRATSVKATIIDPQEDADEVDEDLDEKDGGTKTIVIRRIGRVATGFALIGMGFKTLLFGSKQEHEREAERLQRIQQRQQDQMLKAQRIENKQRKQALRQQKQQQKQRQQMLDQQKKALKQQKKELKQKKRDMR
;
A
#
# COMPACT_ATOMS: atom_id res chain seq x y z
N MET A 1 12.83 -39.25 -57.53
CA MET A 1 14.13 -39.42 -56.82
C MET A 1 14.56 -38.06 -56.27
N ALA A 2 15.62 -38.06 -55.45
CA ALA A 2 16.37 -36.97 -54.81
C ALA A 2 16.51 -35.63 -55.60
N VAL A 3 16.83 -34.46 -55.01
CA VAL A 3 16.93 -34.00 -53.60
C VAL A 3 16.82 -32.44 -53.58
N LYS A 4 16.67 -31.84 -52.40
CA LYS A 4 16.73 -30.39 -52.09
C LYS A 4 17.68 -29.55 -52.96
N ASP A 5 17.27 -28.31 -53.25
CA ASP A 5 18.10 -27.13 -52.97
C ASP A 5 17.20 -26.02 -52.37
N LYS A 6 17.65 -25.35 -51.30
CA LYS A 6 16.85 -24.35 -50.56
C LYS A 6 17.62 -23.49 -49.54
N ASP A 7 18.76 -22.89 -49.90
CA ASP A 7 19.46 -21.94 -49.01
C ASP A 7 19.89 -20.63 -49.69
N ARG A 8 19.10 -19.56 -49.52
CA ARG A 8 19.52 -18.17 -49.82
C ARG A 8 18.61 -17.09 -49.20
N LYS A 9 18.65 -16.95 -47.87
CA LYS A 9 18.35 -15.70 -47.13
C LYS A 9 18.62 -15.88 -45.64
N LYS A 10 19.70 -15.29 -45.13
CA LYS A 10 19.94 -15.11 -43.69
C LYS A 10 20.91 -13.96 -43.43
N ASP A 11 20.85 -13.48 -42.19
CA ASP A 11 21.87 -12.71 -41.49
C ASP A 11 22.26 -11.35 -42.09
N ASP A 12 21.25 -10.48 -42.22
CA ASP A 12 21.42 -9.06 -41.86
C ASP A 12 20.51 -8.73 -40.67
N LYS A 13 20.93 -9.18 -39.48
CA LYS A 13 20.40 -8.75 -38.19
C LYS A 13 21.45 -7.87 -37.55
N LYS A 14 21.09 -6.62 -37.23
CA LYS A 14 21.77 -5.88 -36.15
C LYS A 14 21.75 -6.78 -34.91
N LYS A 15 22.94 -7.13 -34.42
CA LYS A 15 23.08 -7.72 -33.09
C LYS A 15 22.89 -6.59 -32.08
N ASP A 16 22.00 -6.80 -31.13
CA ASP A 16 22.09 -6.09 -29.86
C ASP A 16 23.48 -6.34 -29.24
N PRO A 17 24.08 -5.38 -28.53
CA PRO A 17 25.37 -5.59 -27.89
C PRO A 17 25.25 -6.76 -26.91
N ALA A 18 26.09 -7.79 -27.09
CA ALA A 18 26.14 -8.90 -26.17
C ALA A 18 26.47 -8.39 -24.74
N PRO A 19 25.93 -9.00 -23.68
CA PRO A 19 26.33 -8.65 -22.32
C PRO A 19 27.85 -8.78 -22.16
N LEU A 20 28.45 -7.87 -21.40
CA LEU A 20 29.89 -7.89 -21.08
C LEU A 20 30.21 -9.01 -20.06
N GLU A 21 30.03 -10.26 -20.48
CA GLU A 21 30.39 -11.45 -19.71
C GLU A 21 31.91 -11.59 -19.66
N GLY A 22 32.48 -11.33 -18.48
CA GLY A 22 33.92 -11.45 -18.21
C GLY A 22 34.53 -10.26 -17.47
N ILE A 23 33.90 -9.08 -17.50
CA ILE A 23 34.34 -7.91 -16.73
C ILE A 23 33.75 -7.97 -15.31
N PRO A 24 34.56 -7.87 -14.23
CA PRO A 24 34.05 -7.77 -12.87
C PRO A 24 33.04 -6.63 -12.69
N GLN A 25 31.98 -6.87 -11.91
CA GLN A 25 30.92 -5.87 -11.72
C GLN A 25 31.43 -4.52 -11.19
N ALA A 26 32.53 -4.52 -10.43
CA ALA A 26 33.20 -3.32 -9.91
C ALA A 26 33.93 -2.49 -10.99
N GLU A 27 34.30 -3.09 -12.12
CA GLU A 27 34.91 -2.41 -13.28
C GLU A 27 33.85 -1.93 -14.29
N ARG A 28 32.63 -2.47 -14.21
CA ARG A 28 31.50 -2.12 -15.09
C ARG A 28 30.77 -0.83 -14.68
N TYR A 29 30.83 -0.43 -13.41
CA TYR A 29 30.06 0.71 -12.89
C TYR A 29 30.96 1.69 -12.13
N ASP A 30 30.79 2.98 -12.41
CA ASP A 30 31.45 4.05 -11.67
C ASP A 30 30.58 4.44 -10.45
N PHE A 31 31.10 4.23 -9.24
CA PHE A 31 30.38 4.52 -8.01
C PHE A 31 30.65 5.92 -7.44
N SER A 32 31.49 6.75 -8.08
CA SER A 32 31.92 8.05 -7.55
C SER A 32 30.79 9.08 -7.40
N TYR A 33 29.72 8.94 -8.20
CA TYR A 33 28.52 9.78 -8.18
C TYR A 33 27.26 9.02 -7.75
N THR A 34 27.39 7.88 -7.06
CA THR A 34 26.25 7.12 -6.56
C THR A 34 26.35 6.77 -5.08
N GLN A 35 25.20 6.58 -4.43
CA GLN A 35 25.10 6.21 -3.02
C GLN A 35 24.19 5.00 -2.81
N ASN A 36 24.34 4.34 -1.65
CA ASN A 36 23.49 3.21 -1.28
C ASN A 36 22.01 3.63 -1.11
N ARG A 37 21.13 2.81 -1.69
CA ARG A 37 19.68 3.03 -1.75
C ARG A 37 19.03 3.04 -0.36
N GLU A 38 19.41 2.10 0.51
CA GLU A 38 18.87 1.93 1.86
C GLU A 38 19.30 3.07 2.79
N LEU A 39 20.57 3.51 2.74
CA LEU A 39 21.01 4.70 3.47
C LEU A 39 20.34 5.99 2.95
N SER A 40 20.11 6.10 1.63
CA SER A 40 19.32 7.20 1.08
C SER A 40 17.83 7.13 1.47
N TRP A 41 17.30 5.97 1.85
CA TRP A 41 15.96 5.82 2.39
C TRP A 41 15.89 6.25 3.87
N LEU A 42 16.86 5.84 4.71
CA LEU A 42 16.95 6.35 6.09
C LEU A 42 17.07 7.88 6.11
N ARG A 43 17.82 8.47 5.17
CA ARG A 43 17.92 9.92 4.97
C ARG A 43 16.65 10.56 4.40
N PHE A 44 15.68 9.80 3.86
CA PHE A 44 14.33 10.30 3.60
C PHE A 44 13.52 10.36 4.89
N ASP A 45 13.55 9.30 5.69
CA ASP A 45 12.74 9.25 6.90
C ASP A 45 13.26 10.23 7.97
N ASP A 46 14.58 10.45 8.06
CA ASP A 46 15.17 11.51 8.88
C ASP A 46 14.73 12.94 8.48
N ARG A 47 14.25 13.14 7.24
CA ARG A 47 13.58 14.40 6.82
C ARG A 47 12.11 14.44 7.26
N VAL A 48 11.41 13.31 7.28
CA VAL A 48 10.05 13.20 7.86
C VAL A 48 10.10 13.49 9.36
N LEU A 49 11.05 12.89 10.08
CA LEU A 49 11.33 13.18 11.49
C LEU A 49 11.79 14.63 11.72
N ALA A 50 12.29 15.34 10.70
CA ALA A 50 12.66 16.74 10.86
C ALA A 50 11.46 17.71 10.90
N GLU A 51 10.30 17.33 10.37
CA GLU A 51 9.07 18.11 10.55
C GLU A 51 8.59 18.10 12.01
N ALA A 52 8.93 17.06 12.79
CA ALA A 52 8.66 17.03 14.24
C ALA A 52 9.51 18.04 15.05
N TYR A 53 10.57 18.60 14.46
CA TYR A 53 11.43 19.63 15.04
C TYR A 53 11.19 21.03 14.43
N ASP A 54 10.19 21.19 13.56
CA ASP A 54 9.90 22.46 12.90
C ASP A 54 8.73 23.16 13.60
N GLU A 55 9.01 24.29 14.26
CA GLU A 55 8.03 25.09 15.00
C GLU A 55 6.94 25.72 14.09
N SER A 56 7.12 25.71 12.76
CA SER A 56 6.05 26.08 11.82
C SER A 56 4.97 24.98 11.66
N VAL A 57 5.24 23.77 12.15
CA VAL A 57 4.29 22.65 12.14
C VAL A 57 3.52 22.65 13.47
N PRO A 58 2.18 22.66 13.47
CA PRO A 58 1.37 22.62 14.69
C PRO A 58 1.72 21.42 15.58
N LEU A 59 1.64 21.60 16.90
CA LEU A 59 2.29 20.71 17.87
C LEU A 59 1.88 19.23 17.77
N PHE A 60 0.59 18.97 17.58
CA PHE A 60 0.09 17.60 17.48
C PHE A 60 0.39 17.00 16.08
N GLU A 61 0.55 17.84 15.05
CA GLU A 61 1.08 17.40 13.75
C GLU A 61 2.57 17.05 13.84
N ARG A 62 3.38 17.78 14.64
CA ARG A 62 4.76 17.38 14.97
C ARG A 62 4.79 15.98 15.59
N LEU A 63 3.87 15.66 16.52
CA LEU A 63 3.76 14.31 17.10
C LEU A 63 3.31 13.25 16.07
N LYS A 64 2.38 13.59 15.16
CA LYS A 64 2.06 12.72 14.02
C LYS A 64 3.30 12.44 13.16
N PHE A 65 4.19 13.41 12.92
CA PHE A 65 5.43 13.16 12.16
C PHE A 65 6.38 12.16 12.85
N VAL A 66 6.43 12.13 14.20
CA VAL A 66 7.17 11.08 14.94
C VAL A 66 6.51 9.70 14.74
N SER A 67 5.18 9.62 14.68
CA SER A 67 4.42 8.40 14.38
C SER A 67 4.59 7.95 12.91
N ILE A 68 4.60 8.89 11.95
CA ILE A 68 4.84 8.59 10.53
C ILE A 68 6.24 7.99 10.35
N PHE A 69 7.27 8.58 10.96
CA PHE A 69 8.64 8.04 10.96
C PHE A 69 8.69 6.60 11.49
N GLU A 70 8.02 6.30 12.61
CA GLU A 70 7.94 4.93 13.13
C GLU A 70 7.31 3.97 12.11
N SER A 71 6.13 4.31 11.57
CA SER A 71 5.41 3.45 10.62
C SER A 71 6.14 3.26 9.27
N ASN A 72 6.88 4.28 8.80
CA ASN A 72 7.72 4.22 7.61
C ASN A 72 8.89 3.25 7.84
N LEU A 73 9.56 3.38 8.98
CA LEU A 73 10.69 2.54 9.36
C LEU A 73 10.26 1.07 9.55
N ASP A 74 9.05 0.84 10.06
CA ASP A 74 8.43 -0.48 10.14
C ASP A 74 8.17 -1.10 8.75
N GLU A 75 7.61 -0.37 7.75
CA GLU A 75 7.55 -0.90 6.37
C GLU A 75 8.96 -1.19 5.83
N PHE A 76 9.93 -0.32 6.09
CA PHE A 76 11.30 -0.51 5.64
C PHE A 76 11.95 -1.77 6.25
N PHE A 77 11.75 -2.06 7.54
CA PHE A 77 12.17 -3.33 8.12
C PHE A 77 11.44 -4.52 7.50
N MET A 78 10.10 -4.49 7.51
CA MET A 78 9.26 -5.57 6.99
C MET A 78 9.59 -5.94 5.55
N ILE A 79 9.87 -4.94 4.70
CA ILE A 79 10.04 -5.13 3.26
C ILE A 79 11.51 -5.13 2.83
N ARG A 80 12.28 -4.10 3.18
CA ARG A 80 13.63 -3.90 2.64
C ARG A 80 14.67 -4.66 3.41
N ILE A 81 14.62 -4.62 4.74
CA ILE A 81 15.55 -5.41 5.56
C ILE A 81 15.15 -6.90 5.52
N GLY A 82 13.84 -7.21 5.48
CA GLY A 82 13.32 -8.54 5.18
C GLY A 82 13.93 -9.16 3.92
N GLY A 83 13.63 -8.61 2.73
CA GLY A 83 14.17 -9.13 1.47
C GLY A 83 15.71 -9.07 1.33
N LEU A 84 16.40 -8.16 2.02
CA LEU A 84 17.86 -8.19 2.11
C LEU A 84 18.38 -9.31 3.02
N SER A 85 17.62 -9.69 4.06
CA SER A 85 17.98 -10.78 4.98
C SER A 85 17.85 -12.13 4.28
N ASP A 86 16.78 -12.32 3.49
CA ASP A 86 16.63 -13.51 2.63
C ASP A 86 17.83 -13.64 1.66
N LEU A 87 18.20 -12.55 0.98
CA LEU A 87 19.37 -12.51 0.08
C LEU A 87 20.71 -12.66 0.83
N ALA A 88 20.78 -12.33 2.12
CA ALA A 88 21.97 -12.52 2.94
C ALA A 88 22.22 -14.00 3.29
N THR A 89 21.19 -14.85 3.27
CA THR A 89 21.34 -16.32 3.46
C THR A 89 22.08 -16.99 2.30
N LEU A 90 22.13 -16.36 1.12
CA LEU A 90 22.73 -16.91 -0.07
C LEU A 90 24.26 -17.04 0.06
N LYS A 91 24.80 -18.23 -0.20
CA LYS A 91 26.24 -18.51 -0.24
C LYS A 91 27.02 -17.57 -1.17
N HIS A 92 26.38 -17.12 -2.25
CA HIS A 92 26.93 -16.17 -3.21
C HIS A 92 26.03 -14.93 -3.27
N GLN A 93 26.26 -14.02 -2.32
CA GLN A 93 25.50 -12.78 -2.19
C GLN A 93 25.73 -11.83 -3.39
N PRO A 94 24.67 -11.31 -4.04
CA PRO A 94 24.81 -10.34 -5.13
C PRO A 94 25.26 -8.97 -4.61
N ARG A 95 26.14 -8.27 -5.33
CA ARG A 95 26.54 -6.89 -5.01
C ARG A 95 25.61 -5.88 -5.69
N ASP A 96 25.17 -4.85 -4.97
CA ASP A 96 24.32 -3.78 -5.49
C ASP A 96 25.07 -2.88 -6.50
N ASN A 97 24.46 -2.56 -7.63
CA ASN A 97 25.09 -1.76 -8.72
C ASN A 97 25.07 -0.23 -8.52
N LYS A 98 24.76 0.29 -7.33
CA LYS A 98 24.86 1.73 -6.97
C LYS A 98 25.82 1.96 -5.79
N SER A 99 26.15 0.91 -5.04
CA SER A 99 27.02 0.98 -3.86
C SER A 99 28.11 -0.10 -3.78
N ASN A 100 28.09 -1.08 -4.69
CA ASN A 100 28.96 -2.26 -4.70
C ASN A 100 28.89 -3.15 -3.44
N LEU A 101 27.89 -2.95 -2.56
CA LEU A 101 27.77 -3.68 -1.28
C LEU A 101 26.97 -4.99 -1.43
N THR A 102 27.30 -6.01 -0.65
CA THR A 102 26.43 -7.21 -0.49
C THR A 102 25.21 -6.90 0.39
N PRO A 103 24.19 -7.79 0.50
CA PRO A 103 23.05 -7.58 1.39
C PRO A 103 23.46 -7.52 2.86
N SER A 104 24.39 -8.37 3.32
CA SER A 104 24.94 -8.27 4.68
C SER A 104 25.66 -6.94 4.92
N GLU A 105 26.52 -6.51 3.99
CA GLU A 105 27.21 -5.21 4.09
C GLU A 105 26.24 -4.01 4.09
N GLN A 106 25.04 -4.14 3.51
CA GLN A 106 23.98 -3.13 3.52
C GLN A 106 23.19 -3.13 4.84
N ILE A 107 22.77 -4.32 5.32
CA ILE A 107 22.09 -4.47 6.62
C ILE A 107 22.97 -3.94 7.75
N ASP A 108 24.27 -4.25 7.71
CA ASP A 108 25.26 -3.79 8.69
C ASP A 108 25.32 -2.26 8.77
N LYS A 109 25.35 -1.57 7.62
CA LYS A 109 25.35 -0.10 7.56
C LYS A 109 24.01 0.54 7.93
N VAL A 110 22.89 -0.14 7.66
CA VAL A 110 21.58 0.27 8.20
C VAL A 110 21.61 0.21 9.72
N PHE A 111 22.01 -0.91 10.31
CA PHE A 111 22.07 -1.08 11.77
C PHE A 111 23.07 -0.14 12.45
N GLU A 112 24.16 0.24 11.77
CA GLU A 112 25.09 1.29 12.23
C GLU A 112 24.46 2.69 12.24
N ALA A 113 23.57 3.00 11.29
CA ALA A 113 22.95 4.32 11.13
C ALA A 113 21.70 4.55 12.02
N LEU A 114 21.08 3.49 12.56
CA LEU A 114 19.83 3.58 13.33
C LEU A 114 19.93 4.23 14.73
N PRO A 115 20.94 3.96 15.58
CA PRO A 115 20.98 4.50 16.95
C PRO A 115 20.81 6.02 17.09
N PRO A 116 21.46 6.89 16.28
CA PRO A 116 21.24 8.33 16.36
C PRO A 116 19.83 8.74 15.88
N LEU A 117 19.20 7.98 14.99
CA LEU A 117 17.83 8.22 14.55
C LEU A 117 16.83 7.90 15.67
N TYR A 118 16.99 6.78 16.38
CA TYR A 118 16.16 6.45 17.55
C TYR A 118 16.33 7.47 18.68
N ALA A 119 17.57 7.89 18.98
CA ALA A 119 17.81 8.94 19.98
C ALA A 119 17.19 10.29 19.57
N ARG A 120 17.13 10.59 18.27
CA ARG A 120 16.45 11.77 17.72
C ARG A 120 14.93 11.64 17.76
N GLN A 121 14.38 10.44 17.54
CA GLN A 121 12.95 10.15 17.63
C GLN A 121 12.46 10.24 19.08
N ALA A 122 13.18 9.63 20.02
CA ALA A 122 12.85 9.62 21.44
C ALA A 122 12.81 11.03 22.04
N ARG A 123 13.83 11.85 21.76
CA ARG A 123 13.85 13.26 22.18
C ARG A 123 12.63 14.03 21.65
N ALA A 124 12.34 13.93 20.35
CA ALA A 124 11.19 14.63 19.76
C ALA A 124 9.89 14.20 20.43
N PHE A 125 9.69 12.91 20.66
CA PHE A 125 8.52 12.38 21.35
C PHE A 125 8.36 12.96 22.77
N HIS A 126 9.42 12.94 23.59
CA HIS A 126 9.37 13.45 24.97
C HIS A 126 9.12 14.97 25.02
N GLU A 127 9.84 15.75 24.20
CA GLU A 127 9.65 17.20 24.08
C GLU A 127 8.20 17.55 23.69
N LEU A 128 7.62 16.77 22.76
CA LEU A 128 6.25 16.96 22.30
C LEU A 128 5.18 16.53 23.31
N GLU A 129 5.42 15.47 24.10
CA GLU A 129 4.50 15.08 25.18
C GLU A 129 4.53 16.06 26.36
N GLU A 130 5.68 16.65 26.70
CA GLU A 130 5.78 17.73 27.69
C GLU A 130 5.00 18.97 27.21
N GLU A 131 5.23 19.42 25.97
CA GLU A 131 4.48 20.52 25.37
C GLU A 131 2.95 20.27 25.26
N LEU A 132 2.52 19.01 25.11
CA LEU A 132 1.09 18.64 25.05
C LEU A 132 0.46 18.53 26.44
N ALA A 133 1.23 18.14 27.47
CA ALA A 133 0.76 18.11 28.84
C ALA A 133 0.41 19.52 29.36
N ASP A 134 1.25 20.51 29.07
CA ASP A 134 0.99 21.94 29.35
C ASP A 134 -0.30 22.46 28.67
N ARG A 135 -0.72 21.82 27.57
CA ARG A 135 -1.94 22.14 26.81
C ARG A 135 -3.11 21.21 27.14
N GLY A 136 -3.01 20.45 28.23
CA GLY A 136 -4.10 19.66 28.81
C GLY A 136 -4.27 18.24 28.26
N MET A 137 -3.29 17.71 27.52
CA MET A 137 -3.27 16.33 27.02
C MET A 137 -2.13 15.54 27.69
N VAL A 138 -2.45 14.80 28.76
CA VAL A 138 -1.45 14.21 29.65
C VAL A 138 -1.41 12.69 29.48
N ARG A 139 -0.29 12.16 28.97
CA ARG A 139 0.01 10.72 29.09
C ARG A 139 0.53 10.42 30.50
N LEU A 140 -0.01 9.38 31.11
CA LEU A 140 0.40 8.88 32.42
C LEU A 140 1.21 7.58 32.26
N GLU A 141 2.22 7.42 33.10
CA GLU A 141 3.12 6.28 33.13
C GLU A 141 2.99 5.50 34.45
N PRO A 142 3.43 4.23 34.53
CA PRO A 142 3.39 3.45 35.79
C PRO A 142 4.10 4.12 36.97
N SER A 143 5.08 4.97 36.68
CA SER A 143 5.86 5.79 37.61
C SER A 143 5.13 7.04 38.13
N THR A 144 4.12 7.55 37.42
CA THR A 144 3.43 8.81 37.73
C THR A 144 2.06 8.62 38.40
N LEU A 145 1.53 7.40 38.42
CA LEU A 145 0.20 7.10 38.97
C LEU A 145 0.11 7.34 40.49
N ILE A 146 -0.72 8.29 40.89
CA ILE A 146 -0.93 8.66 42.30
C ILE A 146 -2.39 8.46 42.76
N GLY A 147 -2.56 8.10 44.04
CA GLY A 147 -3.86 8.07 44.74
C GLY A 147 -5.00 7.40 43.96
N ASP A 148 -5.99 8.21 43.56
CA ASP A 148 -7.19 7.77 42.86
C ASP A 148 -6.88 7.24 41.44
N GLU A 149 -5.85 7.75 40.76
CA GLU A 149 -5.44 7.28 39.43
C GLU A 149 -4.93 5.84 39.49
N ARG A 150 -4.07 5.55 40.48
CA ARG A 150 -3.60 4.18 40.74
C ARG A 150 -4.77 3.27 41.10
N THR A 151 -5.68 3.75 41.95
CA THR A 151 -6.88 3.01 42.35
C THR A 151 -7.77 2.68 41.16
N PHE A 152 -7.94 3.63 40.23
CA PHE A 152 -8.65 3.43 38.96
C PHE A 152 -7.95 2.42 38.07
N VAL A 153 -6.63 2.55 37.85
CA VAL A 153 -5.83 1.63 37.02
C VAL A 153 -5.90 0.19 37.55
N GLU A 154 -5.70 -0.02 38.86
CA GLU A 154 -5.81 -1.33 39.47
C GLU A 154 -7.24 -1.91 39.39
N GLY A 155 -8.27 -1.08 39.58
CA GLY A 155 -9.68 -1.48 39.47
C GLY A 155 -10.10 -1.84 38.04
N TYR A 156 -9.64 -1.04 37.06
CA TYR A 156 -9.86 -1.26 35.63
C TYR A 156 -9.14 -2.53 35.17
N PHE A 157 -7.90 -2.73 35.59
CA PHE A 157 -7.14 -3.96 35.31
C PHE A 157 -7.89 -5.19 35.81
N LYS A 158 -8.26 -5.23 37.10
CA LYS A 158 -8.96 -6.36 37.74
C LYS A 158 -10.32 -6.65 37.07
N SER A 159 -11.01 -5.61 36.59
CA SER A 159 -12.38 -5.72 36.06
C SER A 159 -12.46 -6.02 34.55
N PHE A 160 -11.54 -5.49 33.75
CA PHE A 160 -11.64 -5.50 32.28
C PHE A 160 -10.45 -6.14 31.55
N ILE A 161 -9.24 -6.13 32.12
CA ILE A 161 -8.02 -6.61 31.44
C ILE A 161 -7.62 -8.00 31.93
N SER A 162 -7.54 -8.21 33.25
CA SER A 162 -7.17 -9.47 33.88
C SER A 162 -8.01 -10.68 33.44
N PRO A 163 -9.31 -10.57 33.10
CA PRO A 163 -10.10 -11.69 32.57
C PRO A 163 -9.85 -12.01 31.08
N ILE A 164 -9.01 -11.24 30.38
CA ILE A 164 -8.79 -11.31 28.92
C ILE A 164 -7.33 -11.65 28.59
N ILE A 165 -6.36 -11.18 29.38
CA ILE A 165 -4.96 -11.58 29.23
C ILE A 165 -4.74 -13.03 29.65
N SER A 166 -3.72 -13.67 29.06
CA SER A 166 -3.27 -15.01 29.44
C SER A 166 -1.75 -14.98 29.64
N PRO A 167 -1.27 -14.83 30.89
CA PRO A 167 0.15 -14.91 31.21
C PRO A 167 0.72 -16.30 30.90
N LEU A 168 1.92 -16.34 30.32
CA LEU A 168 2.64 -17.55 29.95
C LEU A 168 3.99 -17.61 30.68
N VAL A 169 4.28 -18.72 31.35
CA VAL A 169 5.61 -19.05 31.84
C VAL A 169 6.33 -19.85 30.75
N ILE A 170 7.55 -19.44 30.41
CA ILE A 170 8.38 -20.07 29.38
C ILE A 170 9.47 -20.89 30.07
N ASP A 171 9.50 -22.18 29.76
CA ASP A 171 10.42 -23.18 30.33
C ASP A 171 10.71 -24.30 29.30
N PRO A 172 11.60 -25.28 29.57
CA PRO A 172 11.94 -26.34 28.62
C PRO A 172 10.79 -27.24 28.15
N ARG A 173 9.64 -27.22 28.84
CA ARG A 173 8.37 -27.90 28.50
C ARG A 173 7.37 -26.95 27.86
N HIS A 174 7.43 -25.66 28.19
CA HIS A 174 6.61 -24.58 27.62
C HIS A 174 7.49 -23.64 26.76
N PRO A 175 7.83 -24.02 25.51
CA PRO A 175 8.78 -23.28 24.69
C PRO A 175 8.26 -21.89 24.28
N PHE A 176 9.21 -20.99 23.99
CA PHE A 176 8.94 -19.61 23.61
C PHE A 176 7.99 -19.51 22.39
N PRO A 177 6.86 -18.79 22.48
CA PRO A 177 5.84 -18.81 21.45
C PRO A 177 6.19 -17.93 20.24
N ASN A 178 5.58 -18.25 19.09
CA ASN A 178 5.76 -17.48 17.87
C ASN A 178 5.00 -16.13 17.93
N LEU A 179 5.65 -15.10 18.46
CA LEU A 179 5.14 -13.73 18.57
C LEU A 179 4.64 -13.18 17.22
N ARG A 180 3.50 -12.47 17.21
CA ARG A 180 2.90 -11.85 16.03
C ARG A 180 3.71 -10.65 15.55
N ASN A 181 3.77 -10.46 14.23
CA ASN A 181 4.40 -9.28 13.62
C ASN A 181 3.76 -7.98 14.15
N GLY A 182 4.58 -7.02 14.58
CA GLY A 182 4.15 -5.72 15.11
C GLY A 182 3.40 -5.79 16.45
N GLY A 183 3.15 -6.98 17.01
CA GLY A 183 2.42 -7.16 18.26
C GLY A 183 3.25 -6.74 19.49
N LEU A 184 2.58 -6.14 20.46
CA LEU A 184 3.16 -5.76 21.75
C LEU A 184 3.03 -6.90 22.76
N TYR A 185 4.11 -7.17 23.48
CA TYR A 185 4.15 -8.16 24.56
C TYR A 185 4.88 -7.58 25.75
N LEU A 186 4.40 -7.82 26.97
CA LEU A 186 5.21 -7.64 28.16
C LEU A 186 6.05 -8.90 28.39
N VAL A 187 7.32 -8.72 28.70
CA VAL A 187 8.23 -9.77 29.14
C VAL A 187 8.82 -9.43 30.50
N CYS A 188 9.05 -10.47 31.29
CA CYS A 188 9.81 -10.42 32.53
C CYS A 188 10.70 -11.66 32.68
N SER A 189 11.75 -11.58 33.49
CA SER A 189 12.29 -12.77 34.14
C SER A 189 11.38 -13.15 35.31
N LEU A 190 11.37 -14.43 35.68
CA LEU A 190 10.60 -14.93 36.82
C LEU A 190 11.55 -15.56 37.83
N ALA A 191 11.56 -15.04 39.06
CA ALA A 191 12.21 -15.71 40.17
C ALA A 191 11.32 -16.85 40.69
N ALA A 192 11.94 -18.00 40.94
CA ALA A 192 11.33 -19.20 41.51
C ALA A 192 12.17 -19.71 42.68
N SER A 193 11.76 -20.83 43.28
CA SER A 193 12.58 -21.57 44.25
C SER A 193 13.94 -21.98 43.64
N ALA A 194 14.97 -22.09 44.49
CA ALA A 194 16.39 -22.11 44.11
C ALA A 194 16.85 -23.16 43.06
N ASP A 195 16.04 -24.18 42.76
CA ASP A 195 16.33 -25.21 41.76
C ASP A 195 15.85 -24.83 40.32
N GLU A 196 15.04 -23.78 40.16
CA GLU A 196 14.52 -23.33 38.85
C GLU A 196 15.03 -21.93 38.49
N SER A 197 16.00 -21.85 37.58
CA SER A 197 16.63 -20.59 37.15
C SER A 197 16.41 -20.31 35.66
N GLY A 198 16.21 -19.03 35.31
CA GLY A 198 16.11 -18.59 33.91
C GLY A 198 14.72 -18.72 33.28
N LEU A 199 13.66 -18.79 34.10
CA LEU A 199 12.27 -18.72 33.62
C LEU A 199 11.94 -17.31 33.08
N LEU A 200 11.12 -17.25 32.04
CA LEU A 200 10.58 -15.98 31.49
C LEU A 200 9.07 -15.94 31.63
N GLY A 201 8.52 -14.79 32.00
CA GLY A 201 7.10 -14.50 31.93
C GLY A 201 6.78 -13.69 30.66
N LEU A 202 5.68 -14.01 30.00
CA LEU A 202 5.21 -13.33 28.78
C LEU A 202 3.71 -13.03 28.89
N ILE A 203 3.29 -11.82 28.55
CA ILE A 203 1.87 -11.43 28.42
C ILE A 203 1.67 -10.72 27.08
N GLU A 204 0.75 -11.20 26.24
CA GLU A 204 0.36 -10.50 25.01
C GLU A 204 -0.60 -9.34 25.31
N VAL A 205 -0.37 -8.17 24.72
CA VAL A 205 -1.26 -7.00 24.85
C VAL A 205 -2.50 -7.23 23.97
N PRO A 206 -3.74 -7.29 24.52
CA PRO A 206 -4.90 -7.68 23.72
C PRO A 206 -5.35 -6.59 22.75
N ALA A 207 -5.06 -6.76 21.46
CA ALA A 207 -5.54 -5.90 20.36
C ALA A 207 -7.07 -5.85 20.17
N SER A 208 -7.83 -6.57 21.00
CA SER A 208 -9.29 -6.50 21.11
C SER A 208 -9.79 -5.43 22.09
N LEU A 209 -8.90 -4.84 22.88
CA LEU A 209 -9.17 -3.76 23.83
C LEU A 209 -8.71 -2.40 23.27
N PRO A 210 -9.31 -1.28 23.71
CA PRO A 210 -8.79 0.05 23.40
C PRO A 210 -7.39 0.22 24.00
N ARG A 211 -6.41 0.60 23.17
CA ARG A 211 -5.02 0.79 23.62
C ARG A 211 -4.81 2.09 24.40
N VAL A 212 -5.60 3.12 24.12
CA VAL A 212 -5.68 4.35 24.94
C VAL A 212 -6.81 4.18 25.95
N ILE A 213 -6.51 4.34 27.24
CA ILE A 213 -7.46 4.28 28.34
C ILE A 213 -7.53 5.66 28.98
N GLU A 214 -8.67 6.33 28.84
CA GLU A 214 -8.98 7.60 29.51
C GLU A 214 -9.04 7.38 31.04
N ILE A 215 -8.36 8.25 31.79
CA ILE A 215 -8.40 8.30 33.25
C ILE A 215 -9.27 9.50 33.65
N PRO A 216 -10.34 9.30 34.45
CA PRO A 216 -11.27 10.38 34.80
C PRO A 216 -10.57 11.56 35.50
N SER A 217 -10.53 12.71 34.82
CA SER A 217 -9.99 13.95 35.37
C SER A 217 -11.07 14.84 36.00
N THR A 218 -10.71 15.59 37.04
CA THR A 218 -11.55 16.65 37.64
C THR A 218 -11.15 18.06 37.20
N THR A 219 -10.00 18.23 36.53
CA THR A 219 -9.47 19.54 36.09
C THR A 219 -9.92 19.94 34.69
N GLY A 220 -10.47 19.00 33.90
CA GLY A 220 -10.83 19.20 32.50
C GLY A 220 -9.75 18.79 31.49
N GLU A 221 -8.57 18.39 31.96
CA GLU A 221 -7.53 17.74 31.15
C GLU A 221 -8.00 16.40 30.55
N TYR A 222 -7.55 16.07 29.35
CA TYR A 222 -7.60 14.71 28.83
C TYR A 222 -6.39 13.92 29.34
N ARG A 223 -6.57 13.18 30.43
CA ARG A 223 -5.56 12.30 31.04
C ARG A 223 -5.75 10.87 30.52
N TYR A 224 -4.68 10.22 30.06
CA TYR A 224 -4.76 8.86 29.51
C TYR A 224 -3.54 8.00 29.84
N ILE A 225 -3.71 6.69 29.86
CA ILE A 225 -2.64 5.70 30.00
C ILE A 225 -2.73 4.66 28.87
N LEU A 226 -1.60 4.07 28.49
CA LEU A 226 -1.56 3.01 27.49
C LEU A 226 -1.88 1.64 28.12
N LEU A 227 -2.55 0.77 27.35
CA LEU A 227 -2.96 -0.56 27.80
C LEU A 227 -1.76 -1.42 28.26
N GLU A 228 -0.63 -1.36 27.56
CA GLU A 228 0.60 -2.01 27.98
C GLU A 228 1.14 -1.48 29.33
N ASP A 229 0.97 -0.19 29.62
CA ASP A 229 1.42 0.45 30.87
C ASP A 229 0.47 0.14 32.04
N VAL A 230 -0.83 -0.05 31.78
CA VAL A 230 -1.77 -0.60 32.77
C VAL A 230 -1.42 -2.04 33.14
N ILE A 231 -1.08 -2.89 32.16
CA ILE A 231 -0.63 -4.27 32.43
C ILE A 231 0.72 -4.23 33.18
N MET A 232 1.64 -3.34 32.80
CA MET A 232 2.96 -3.19 33.44
C MET A 232 2.83 -2.77 34.92
N SER A 233 1.85 -1.91 35.23
CA SER A 233 1.53 -1.46 36.59
C SER A 233 0.96 -2.57 37.49
N CYS A 234 0.43 -3.66 36.91
CA CYS A 234 -0.23 -4.76 37.61
C CYS A 234 0.45 -6.12 37.42
N ILE A 235 1.58 -6.18 36.71
CA ILE A 235 2.27 -7.42 36.29
C ILE A 235 2.67 -8.33 37.47
N ASP A 236 2.95 -7.75 38.63
CA ASP A 236 3.31 -8.44 39.88
C ASP A 236 2.19 -9.41 40.33
N GLY A 237 0.93 -9.14 39.97
CA GLY A 237 -0.22 -10.02 40.23
C GLY A 237 -0.54 -11.02 39.12
N CYS A 238 0.20 -11.04 38.01
CA CYS A 238 -0.14 -11.86 36.83
C CYS A 238 0.40 -13.29 36.89
N PHE A 239 1.50 -13.55 37.59
CA PHE A 239 2.24 -14.82 37.52
C PHE A 239 2.05 -15.74 38.74
N GLY A 240 1.02 -15.50 39.55
CA GLY A 240 0.61 -16.38 40.64
C GLY A 240 1.60 -16.40 41.81
N SER A 241 2.49 -17.39 41.85
CA SER A 241 3.53 -17.55 42.88
C SER A 241 4.95 -17.19 42.43
N TYR A 242 5.16 -16.92 41.14
CA TYR A 242 6.45 -16.43 40.64
C TYR A 242 6.55 -14.91 40.84
N GLU A 243 7.74 -14.42 41.17
CA GLU A 243 8.00 -12.98 41.33
C GLU A 243 8.56 -12.39 40.01
N PRO A 244 7.86 -11.43 39.36
CA PRO A 244 8.35 -10.81 38.14
C PRO A 244 9.50 -9.83 38.39
N GLN A 245 10.64 -10.08 37.75
CA GLN A 245 11.84 -9.25 37.76
C GLN A 245 12.19 -8.88 36.30
N ASP A 246 13.06 -7.89 36.07
CA ASP A 246 13.42 -7.41 34.71
C ASP A 246 12.24 -7.26 33.74
N ARG A 247 11.40 -6.25 33.93
CA ARG A 247 10.19 -6.06 33.11
C ARG A 247 10.38 -5.05 31.97
N ALA A 248 9.93 -5.41 30.78
CA ALA A 248 9.91 -4.56 29.58
C ALA A 248 8.74 -4.89 28.66
N VAL A 249 8.36 -3.95 27.80
CA VAL A 249 7.53 -4.23 26.61
C VAL A 249 8.46 -4.59 25.46
N ILE A 250 8.11 -5.56 24.64
CA ILE A 250 8.80 -5.91 23.39
C ILE A 250 7.85 -5.90 22.20
N ARG A 251 8.40 -5.60 21.02
CA ARG A 251 7.71 -5.65 19.73
C ARG A 251 8.65 -6.28 18.71
N VAL A 252 8.18 -7.29 17.97
CA VAL A 252 8.97 -7.94 16.91
C VAL A 252 8.47 -7.54 15.54
N ILE A 253 9.40 -7.09 14.68
CA ILE A 253 9.14 -6.87 13.26
C ILE A 253 9.68 -8.07 12.49
N ARG A 254 8.85 -8.61 11.60
CA ARG A 254 9.13 -9.78 10.75
C ARG A 254 9.18 -9.36 9.28
N ASN A 255 9.83 -10.16 8.45
CA ASN A 255 9.75 -10.00 7.00
C ASN A 255 8.29 -10.09 6.55
N ALA A 256 7.91 -9.32 5.51
CA ALA A 256 6.59 -9.33 4.89
C ALA A 256 6.65 -9.45 3.35
N ASP A 257 7.84 -9.42 2.76
CA ASP A 257 8.04 -9.47 1.31
C ASP A 257 8.06 -10.94 0.83
N ILE A 258 6.87 -11.52 0.68
CA ILE A 258 6.69 -12.77 -0.09
C ILE A 258 6.51 -12.37 -1.56
N ASP A 259 7.23 -13.06 -2.45
CA ASP A 259 6.90 -13.09 -3.87
C ASP A 259 5.77 -14.11 -4.12
N PRO A 260 4.55 -13.67 -4.51
CA PRO A 260 3.43 -14.57 -4.76
C PRO A 260 3.62 -15.50 -5.95
N ASP A 261 4.43 -15.06 -6.91
CA ASP A 261 4.56 -15.72 -8.20
C ASP A 261 5.60 -16.86 -8.09
N GLY A 262 6.65 -16.66 -7.28
CA GLY A 262 7.71 -17.63 -7.02
C GLY A 262 7.33 -18.90 -6.24
N GLU A 263 6.15 -18.95 -5.61
CA GLU A 263 5.61 -20.21 -5.03
C GLU A 263 4.90 -21.09 -6.06
N GLY A 264 4.56 -20.54 -7.24
CA GLY A 264 3.70 -21.16 -8.24
C GLY A 264 2.22 -21.14 -7.85
N VAL A 265 1.34 -21.11 -8.86
CA VAL A 265 -0.11 -21.34 -8.69
C VAL A 265 -0.38 -22.81 -8.97
N GLU A 266 -1.12 -23.49 -8.10
CA GLU A 266 -1.58 -24.87 -8.36
C GLU A 266 -2.56 -24.87 -9.55
N GLU A 267 -2.45 -25.84 -10.47
CA GLU A 267 -3.17 -25.83 -11.77
C GLU A 267 -4.72 -25.77 -11.67
N GLU A 268 -5.28 -25.99 -10.47
CA GLU A 268 -6.72 -25.93 -10.18
C GLU A 268 -7.10 -24.77 -9.21
N GLU A 269 -6.17 -23.91 -8.77
CA GLU A 269 -6.44 -22.85 -7.77
C GLU A 269 -6.77 -21.48 -8.38
N ASP A 270 -7.87 -20.85 -7.93
CA ASP A 270 -8.17 -19.44 -8.19
C ASP A 270 -7.07 -18.54 -7.57
N TYR A 271 -6.52 -17.63 -8.35
CA TYR A 271 -5.49 -16.68 -7.92
C TYR A 271 -5.85 -15.88 -6.64
N ARG A 272 -7.14 -15.63 -6.38
CA ARG A 272 -7.63 -15.06 -5.11
C ARG A 272 -7.44 -16.00 -3.92
N GLN A 273 -7.61 -17.32 -4.13
CA GLN A 273 -7.40 -18.33 -3.09
C GLN A 273 -5.91 -18.50 -2.80
N HIS A 274 -5.07 -18.51 -3.84
CA HIS A 274 -3.60 -18.43 -3.73
C HIS A 274 -3.16 -17.20 -2.93
N MET A 275 -3.74 -16.02 -3.20
CA MET A 275 -3.45 -14.80 -2.42
C MET A 275 -3.90 -14.93 -0.94
N LYS A 276 -5.11 -15.44 -0.69
CA LYS A 276 -5.62 -15.75 0.67
C LYS A 276 -4.76 -16.81 1.39
N ARG A 277 -4.03 -17.67 0.66
CA ARG A 277 -3.07 -18.67 1.16
C ARG A 277 -1.73 -18.02 1.55
N ILE A 278 -1.17 -17.17 0.68
CA ILE A 278 0.09 -16.44 0.90
C ILE A 278 0.00 -15.43 2.06
N LEU A 279 -1.10 -14.67 2.17
CA LEU A 279 -1.29 -13.70 3.27
C LEU A 279 -1.19 -14.37 4.65
N LYS A 280 -1.61 -15.64 4.78
CA LYS A 280 -1.47 -16.44 6.01
C LYS A 280 -0.03 -16.90 6.27
N LYS A 281 0.78 -17.10 5.22
CA LYS A 281 2.23 -17.37 5.36
C LYS A 281 2.98 -16.14 5.85
N ARG A 282 2.63 -14.94 5.37
CA ARG A 282 3.25 -13.64 5.74
C ARG A 282 3.30 -13.43 7.26
N LEU A 283 2.26 -13.83 7.98
CA LEU A 283 2.16 -13.74 9.46
C LEU A 283 3.21 -14.58 10.23
N ARG A 284 3.95 -15.48 9.55
CA ARG A 284 4.87 -16.45 10.16
C ARG A 284 6.29 -16.40 9.58
N LEU A 285 6.60 -15.39 8.75
CA LEU A 285 7.96 -15.17 8.23
C LEU A 285 8.97 -14.84 9.33
N GLN A 286 10.26 -14.91 8.99
CA GLN A 286 11.36 -14.75 9.96
C GLN A 286 11.36 -13.35 10.63
N PRO A 287 11.70 -13.26 11.93
CA PRO A 287 12.01 -12.00 12.59
C PRO A 287 13.15 -11.27 11.90
N VAL A 288 13.04 -9.94 11.83
CA VAL A 288 14.02 -9.03 11.22
C VAL A 288 14.58 -8.06 12.26
N TYR A 289 13.76 -7.61 13.22
CA TYR A 289 14.17 -6.67 14.26
C TYR A 289 13.36 -6.84 15.55
N LEU A 290 13.98 -6.56 16.69
CA LEU A 290 13.35 -6.59 18.01
C LEU A 290 13.48 -5.22 18.68
N PHE A 291 12.35 -4.61 19.02
CA PHE A 291 12.29 -3.42 19.86
C PHE A 291 11.99 -3.79 21.31
N ILE A 292 12.58 -3.06 22.25
CA ILE A 292 12.43 -3.24 23.70
C ILE A 292 12.22 -1.87 24.36
N ARG A 293 11.13 -1.68 25.11
CA ARG A 293 10.89 -0.53 25.99
C ARG A 293 11.00 -0.93 27.45
N GLY A 294 11.95 -0.34 28.17
CA GLY A 294 12.28 -0.69 29.54
C GLY A 294 13.68 -1.30 29.65
N LYS A 295 13.94 -2.06 30.72
CA LYS A 295 15.26 -2.65 31.00
C LYS A 295 15.12 -4.14 31.27
N LEU A 296 15.92 -4.92 30.56
CA LEU A 296 16.09 -6.37 30.72
C LEU A 296 17.60 -6.63 30.86
N GLU A 297 18.02 -7.47 31.81
CA GLU A 297 19.40 -7.92 31.85
C GLU A 297 19.78 -8.75 30.63
N ARG A 298 21.08 -8.86 30.38
CA ARG A 298 21.64 -9.55 29.23
C ARG A 298 21.19 -11.01 29.13
N GLU A 299 21.07 -11.69 30.27
CA GLU A 299 20.64 -13.09 30.32
C GLU A 299 19.12 -13.26 30.15
N THR A 300 18.33 -12.20 30.33
CA THR A 300 16.90 -12.13 30.01
C THR A 300 16.69 -11.86 28.49
N VAL A 301 17.46 -10.95 27.89
CA VAL A 301 17.38 -10.61 26.44
C VAL A 301 17.87 -11.74 25.53
N LYS A 302 18.93 -12.44 25.96
CA LYS A 302 19.62 -13.51 25.21
C LYS A 302 18.70 -14.66 24.76
N PRO A 303 17.92 -15.33 25.63
CA PRO A 303 17.01 -16.41 25.22
C PRO A 303 15.89 -15.91 24.30
N ILE A 304 15.32 -14.72 24.56
CA ILE A 304 14.30 -14.09 23.68
C ILE A 304 14.85 -13.95 22.26
N ARG A 305 16.08 -13.42 22.12
CA ARG A 305 16.72 -13.25 20.82
C ARG A 305 17.15 -14.56 20.18
N GLN A 306 17.54 -15.58 20.94
CA GLN A 306 17.85 -16.90 20.41
C GLN A 306 16.59 -17.60 19.87
N ALA A 307 15.45 -17.48 20.56
CA ALA A 307 14.17 -18.01 20.10
C ALA A 307 13.59 -17.25 18.87
N LEU A 308 14.04 -16.02 18.63
CA LEU A 308 13.72 -15.22 17.44
C LEU A 308 14.82 -15.31 16.35
N GLU A 309 15.89 -16.09 16.55
CA GLU A 309 17.04 -16.21 15.65
C GLU A 309 17.80 -14.87 15.36
N LEU A 310 17.65 -13.86 16.22
CA LEU A 310 18.10 -12.48 15.96
C LEU A 310 19.55 -12.17 16.37
N SER A 311 20.29 -11.59 15.41
CA SER A 311 21.70 -11.19 15.55
C SER A 311 21.95 -10.08 16.58
N GLY A 312 23.22 -9.88 16.95
CA GLY A 312 23.66 -8.89 17.96
C GLY A 312 23.15 -7.46 17.75
N ARG A 313 22.93 -7.06 16.49
CA ARG A 313 22.56 -5.70 16.06
C ARG A 313 21.11 -5.57 15.59
N ALA A 314 20.39 -6.69 15.48
CA ALA A 314 18.97 -6.72 15.07
C ALA A 314 18.03 -6.44 16.26
N THR A 315 18.41 -5.50 17.13
CA THR A 315 17.69 -5.19 18.37
C THR A 315 17.97 -3.77 18.81
N ALA A 316 16.92 -3.01 19.13
CA ALA A 316 17.02 -1.69 19.75
C ALA A 316 16.34 -1.67 21.12
N VAL A 317 16.95 -0.96 22.06
CA VAL A 317 16.30 -0.52 23.30
C VAL A 317 15.92 0.94 23.10
N VAL A 318 14.66 1.27 23.36
CA VAL A 318 14.11 2.64 23.36
C VAL A 318 13.34 2.86 24.66
N ASP A 319 12.99 4.10 24.96
CA ASP A 319 12.25 4.53 26.15
C ASP A 319 10.80 4.92 25.84
N ILE A 320 10.53 5.35 24.61
CA ILE A 320 9.19 5.70 24.09
C ILE A 320 8.32 4.46 23.80
N PRO A 321 6.97 4.62 23.69
CA PRO A 321 6.07 3.54 23.29
C PRO A 321 6.44 2.90 21.95
N LEU A 322 6.38 1.57 21.90
CA LEU A 322 6.93 0.73 20.83
C LEU A 322 6.13 0.72 19.51
N ASP A 323 4.95 1.32 19.53
CA ASP A 323 4.00 1.50 18.42
C ASP A 323 3.33 2.86 18.69
N LEU A 324 3.45 3.80 17.76
CA LEU A 324 2.93 5.16 17.86
C LEU A 324 1.62 5.34 17.07
N GLY A 325 1.05 4.28 16.51
CA GLY A 325 -0.24 4.33 15.79
C GLY A 325 -1.41 4.78 16.66
N TYR A 326 -1.29 4.70 17.99
CA TYR A 326 -2.29 5.21 18.94
C TYR A 326 -2.46 6.74 18.86
N VAL A 327 -1.44 7.49 18.43
CA VAL A 327 -1.47 8.97 18.37
C VAL A 327 -2.69 9.48 17.61
N TYR A 328 -3.03 8.87 16.46
CA TYR A 328 -4.19 9.26 15.67
C TYR A 328 -5.53 9.13 16.39
N SER A 329 -5.64 8.27 17.41
CA SER A 329 -6.85 8.15 18.24
C SER A 329 -7.02 9.28 19.27
N LEU A 330 -5.95 10.04 19.55
CA LEU A 330 -6.00 11.19 20.45
C LEU A 330 -6.60 12.43 19.77
N GLU A 331 -6.62 12.51 18.44
CA GLU A 331 -7.04 13.73 17.72
C GLU A 331 -8.51 14.13 17.99
N SER A 332 -9.38 13.16 18.23
CA SER A 332 -10.78 13.39 18.62
C SER A 332 -10.97 13.84 20.07
N HIS A 333 -9.90 13.83 20.87
CA HIS A 333 -9.88 14.20 22.28
C HIS A 333 -9.17 15.54 22.54
N ILE A 334 -8.58 16.14 21.49
CA ILE A 334 -8.02 17.49 21.54
C ILE A 334 -9.14 18.50 21.88
N PRO A 335 -9.01 19.32 22.93
CA PRO A 335 -9.99 20.35 23.28
C PRO A 335 -10.24 21.33 22.12
N GLU A 336 -11.51 21.62 21.83
CA GLU A 336 -11.93 22.45 20.68
C GLU A 336 -11.20 23.80 20.63
N ALA A 337 -11.04 24.45 21.80
CA ALA A 337 -10.36 25.74 21.93
C ALA A 337 -8.88 25.72 21.50
N SER A 338 -8.22 24.55 21.56
CA SER A 338 -6.80 24.38 21.24
C SER A 338 -6.56 23.80 19.84
N ARG A 339 -7.60 23.44 19.08
CA ARG A 339 -7.44 22.74 17.79
C ARG A 339 -6.64 23.53 16.76
N HIS A 340 -6.79 24.86 16.70
CA HIS A 340 -6.05 25.71 15.77
C HIS A 340 -4.56 25.90 16.13
N GLU A 341 -4.17 25.66 17.39
CA GLU A 341 -2.76 25.71 17.82
C GLU A 341 -2.06 24.34 17.67
N LEU A 342 -2.84 23.26 17.78
CA LEU A 342 -2.34 21.90 17.81
C LEU A 342 -2.36 21.21 16.44
N LEU A 343 -3.29 21.58 15.55
CA LEU A 343 -3.51 20.93 14.25
C LEU A 343 -3.34 21.91 13.08
N PHE A 344 -3.08 21.38 11.89
CA PHE A 344 -3.19 22.19 10.67
C PHE A 344 -4.65 22.61 10.42
N ASP A 345 -4.89 23.88 10.08
CA ASP A 345 -6.21 24.37 9.66
C ASP A 345 -6.83 23.46 8.58
N PRO A 346 -8.07 22.93 8.78
CA PRO A 346 -8.68 21.97 7.87
C PRO A 346 -8.87 22.51 6.45
N PHE A 347 -8.13 21.94 5.48
CA PHE A 347 -8.27 22.29 4.07
C PHE A 347 -9.32 21.39 3.39
N THR A 348 -10.29 22.01 2.72
CA THR A 348 -11.26 21.32 1.85
C THR A 348 -10.81 21.45 0.39
N PRO A 349 -10.67 20.35 -0.38
CA PRO A 349 -10.35 20.40 -1.81
C PRO A 349 -11.37 21.24 -2.58
N GLN A 350 -10.88 22.16 -3.41
CA GLN A 350 -11.69 23.17 -4.10
C GLN A 350 -12.30 22.64 -5.40
N ASN A 351 -13.38 23.27 -5.89
CA ASN A 351 -13.89 22.99 -7.23
C ASN A 351 -13.00 23.67 -8.28
N ASN A 352 -12.47 22.91 -9.23
CA ASN A 352 -11.61 23.42 -10.30
C ASN A 352 -12.44 24.26 -11.31
N PRO A 353 -12.12 25.56 -11.53
CA PRO A 353 -12.88 26.44 -12.43
C PRO A 353 -12.90 26.07 -13.92
N GLY A 354 -12.09 25.10 -14.35
CA GLY A 354 -12.13 24.53 -15.70
C GLY A 354 -13.33 23.62 -15.96
N PHE A 355 -14.14 23.35 -14.92
CA PHE A 355 -15.37 22.57 -14.98
C PHE A 355 -16.59 23.39 -14.52
N ASP A 356 -17.69 23.24 -15.25
CA ASP A 356 -19.03 23.70 -14.89
C ASP A 356 -19.85 22.49 -14.44
N SER A 357 -20.24 22.44 -13.17
CA SER A 357 -21.05 21.35 -12.60
C SER A 357 -22.53 21.38 -13.04
N GLY A 358 -22.95 22.40 -13.80
CA GLY A 358 -24.24 22.47 -14.46
C GLY A 358 -24.25 21.89 -15.88
N ARG A 359 -23.11 21.36 -16.36
CA ARG A 359 -22.95 20.70 -17.67
C ARG A 359 -22.42 19.29 -17.50
N SER A 360 -22.67 18.42 -18.49
CA SER A 360 -22.05 17.09 -18.56
C SER A 360 -20.53 17.18 -18.56
N MET A 361 -19.86 16.28 -17.84
CA MET A 361 -18.42 16.14 -17.85
C MET A 361 -17.91 15.58 -19.20
N ARG A 362 -18.71 14.74 -19.89
CA ARG A 362 -18.41 14.20 -21.24
C ARG A 362 -18.17 15.34 -22.24
N GLU A 363 -19.12 16.26 -22.36
CA GLU A 363 -19.00 17.41 -23.27
C GLU A 363 -17.73 18.23 -22.99
N GLN A 364 -17.48 18.52 -21.71
CA GLN A 364 -16.42 19.44 -21.31
C GLN A 364 -15.01 18.88 -21.58
N VAL A 365 -14.83 17.55 -21.54
CA VAL A 365 -13.56 16.90 -21.89
C VAL A 365 -13.40 16.72 -23.40
N ILE A 366 -14.51 16.69 -24.16
CA ILE A 366 -14.51 16.73 -25.63
C ILE A 366 -14.17 18.15 -26.14
N GLU A 367 -14.60 19.20 -25.44
CA GLU A 367 -14.24 20.60 -25.74
C GLU A 367 -12.73 20.89 -25.58
N GLY A 368 -12.03 20.15 -24.73
CA GLY A 368 -10.57 20.26 -24.56
C GLY A 368 -10.06 19.56 -23.30
N ASP A 369 -8.76 19.25 -23.28
CA ASP A 369 -8.09 18.57 -22.18
C ASP A 369 -8.30 19.29 -20.84
N LYS A 370 -8.54 18.52 -19.77
CA LYS A 370 -8.71 19.01 -18.40
C LYS A 370 -7.66 18.40 -17.48
N LEU A 371 -7.23 19.15 -16.47
CA LEU A 371 -6.32 18.69 -15.44
C LEU A 371 -6.93 18.99 -14.07
N LEU A 372 -7.03 17.97 -13.22
CA LEU A 372 -7.26 18.13 -11.78
C LEU A 372 -5.93 17.98 -11.04
N PHE A 373 -5.76 18.76 -9.97
CA PHE A 373 -4.58 18.67 -9.11
C PHE A 373 -4.94 18.42 -7.64
N TYR A 374 -4.74 17.17 -7.20
CA TYR A 374 -4.94 16.72 -5.83
C TYR A 374 -3.75 17.12 -4.94
N PRO A 375 -3.94 17.34 -3.63
CA PRO A 375 -5.21 17.35 -2.90
C PRO A 375 -5.93 18.73 -2.94
N TYR A 376 -5.39 19.68 -3.69
CA TYR A 376 -5.86 21.07 -3.75
C TYR A 376 -7.26 21.21 -4.36
N GLU A 377 -7.57 20.33 -5.31
CA GLU A 377 -8.83 20.30 -6.06
C GLU A 377 -9.62 19.00 -5.82
N SER A 378 -10.94 19.05 -6.02
CA SER A 378 -11.84 17.94 -5.77
C SER A 378 -11.72 16.83 -6.83
N MET A 379 -11.77 15.57 -6.38
CA MET A 379 -11.87 14.39 -7.24
C MET A 379 -13.27 14.20 -7.86
N ASN A 380 -14.26 15.03 -7.48
CA ASN A 380 -15.64 14.91 -7.97
C ASN A 380 -15.77 14.84 -9.51
N PRO A 381 -15.16 15.73 -10.33
CA PRO A 381 -15.34 15.66 -11.79
C PRO A 381 -14.90 14.34 -12.43
N PHE A 382 -13.96 13.61 -11.81
CA PHE A 382 -13.59 12.25 -12.24
C PHE A 382 -14.66 11.21 -11.87
N LEU A 383 -15.16 11.26 -10.63
CA LEU A 383 -16.20 10.35 -10.15
C LEU A 383 -17.53 10.58 -10.87
N ASP A 384 -17.86 11.84 -11.08
CA ASP A 384 -19.12 12.28 -11.69
C ASP A 384 -19.13 11.96 -13.20
N LEU A 385 -17.99 12.05 -13.90
CA LEU A 385 -17.84 11.56 -15.28
C LEU A 385 -18.03 10.04 -15.41
N VAL A 386 -17.44 9.25 -14.50
CA VAL A 386 -17.64 7.78 -14.52
C VAL A 386 -19.08 7.41 -14.14
N HIS A 387 -19.72 8.20 -13.28
CA HIS A 387 -21.13 8.06 -12.93
C HIS A 387 -22.05 8.45 -14.10
N GLU A 388 -21.81 9.56 -14.81
CA GLU A 388 -22.51 9.90 -16.06
C GLU A 388 -22.40 8.73 -17.06
N ALA A 389 -21.19 8.22 -17.27
CA ALA A 389 -20.92 7.08 -18.16
C ALA A 389 -21.60 5.77 -17.73
N ALA A 390 -22.00 5.62 -16.47
CA ALA A 390 -22.77 4.45 -16.04
C ALA A 390 -24.22 4.48 -16.55
N TYR A 391 -24.79 5.67 -16.77
CA TYR A 391 -26.21 5.85 -17.17
C TYR A 391 -26.41 6.40 -18.59
N ASP A 392 -25.36 6.86 -19.28
CA ASP A 392 -25.40 7.29 -20.69
C ASP A 392 -25.67 6.10 -21.66
N ASP A 393 -26.63 6.24 -22.59
CA ASP A 393 -27.01 5.22 -23.58
C ASP A 393 -26.04 5.13 -24.79
N ASP A 394 -25.19 6.15 -25.01
CA ASP A 394 -24.09 6.09 -25.99
C ASP A 394 -22.86 5.37 -25.42
N CYS A 395 -22.68 5.38 -24.11
CA CYS A 395 -21.55 4.74 -23.45
C CYS A 395 -21.73 3.22 -23.47
N PHE A 396 -20.85 2.50 -24.17
CA PHE A 396 -20.95 1.04 -24.31
C PHE A 396 -19.80 0.26 -23.66
N SER A 397 -18.69 0.92 -23.29
CA SER A 397 -17.59 0.26 -22.56
C SER A 397 -16.84 1.21 -21.64
N ILE A 398 -16.48 0.70 -20.45
CA ILE A 398 -15.58 1.35 -19.48
C ILE A 398 -14.46 0.37 -19.15
N ARG A 399 -13.20 0.78 -19.34
CA ARG A 399 -12.02 -0.04 -19.02
C ARG A 399 -11.12 0.70 -18.05
N ILE A 400 -10.72 0.09 -16.93
CA ILE A 400 -10.02 0.77 -15.83
C ILE A 400 -9.00 -0.12 -15.11
N THR A 401 -7.89 0.47 -14.67
CA THR A 401 -6.88 -0.18 -13.82
C THR A 401 -7.03 0.25 -12.35
N LEU A 402 -7.26 -0.70 -11.43
CA LEU A 402 -7.37 -0.46 -9.99
C LEU A 402 -6.21 -1.12 -9.22
N TYR A 403 -5.28 -0.31 -8.72
CA TYR A 403 -4.17 -0.80 -7.88
C TYR A 403 -4.52 -0.87 -6.39
N ARG A 404 -5.27 0.10 -5.85
CA ARG A 404 -5.65 0.18 -4.42
C ARG A 404 -7.04 0.79 -4.28
N VAL A 405 -8.02 -0.01 -3.89
CA VAL A 405 -9.42 0.44 -3.72
C VAL A 405 -9.71 0.78 -2.25
N ALA A 406 -10.37 1.90 -2.00
CA ALA A 406 -10.84 2.23 -0.66
C ALA A 406 -11.99 1.29 -0.24
N LYS A 407 -12.05 0.90 1.05
CA LYS A 407 -13.09 0.01 1.59
C LYS A 407 -14.54 0.46 1.33
N GLN A 408 -14.73 1.75 1.10
CA GLN A 408 -15.91 2.32 0.45
C GLN A 408 -15.37 3.16 -0.71
N SER A 409 -15.96 3.04 -1.90
CA SER A 409 -15.42 3.58 -3.17
C SER A 409 -16.58 3.96 -4.08
N ARG A 410 -16.87 5.25 -4.25
CA ARG A 410 -17.92 5.73 -5.19
C ARG A 410 -17.63 5.26 -6.61
N LEU A 411 -16.36 5.23 -6.99
CA LEU A 411 -15.90 4.72 -8.28
C LEU A 411 -16.36 3.28 -8.52
N CYS A 412 -16.17 2.38 -7.55
CA CYS A 412 -16.50 0.96 -7.75
C CYS A 412 -18.02 0.70 -7.75
N GLU A 413 -18.81 1.43 -6.96
CA GLU A 413 -20.28 1.36 -7.07
C GLU A 413 -20.77 1.89 -8.44
N SER A 414 -20.07 2.88 -9.03
CA SER A 414 -20.40 3.39 -10.38
C SER A 414 -20.02 2.40 -11.49
N LEU A 415 -18.94 1.63 -11.33
CA LEU A 415 -18.57 0.53 -12.23
C LEU A 415 -19.57 -0.64 -12.16
N ILE A 416 -20.06 -0.96 -10.96
CA ILE A 416 -21.16 -1.92 -10.75
C ILE A 416 -22.41 -1.46 -11.50
N ALA A 417 -22.86 -0.22 -11.27
CA ALA A 417 -24.04 0.34 -11.94
C ALA A 417 -23.89 0.38 -13.47
N ALA A 418 -22.68 0.62 -14.00
CA ALA A 418 -22.42 0.58 -15.43
C ALA A 418 -22.62 -0.84 -16.02
N ALA A 419 -22.16 -1.89 -15.32
CA ALA A 419 -22.33 -3.28 -15.75
C ALA A 419 -23.80 -3.73 -15.62
N GLU A 420 -24.50 -3.35 -14.54
CA GLU A 420 -25.93 -3.58 -14.36
C GLU A 420 -26.76 -2.88 -15.45
N ASN A 421 -26.35 -1.70 -15.90
CA ASN A 421 -26.90 -0.98 -17.06
C ASN A 421 -26.38 -1.51 -18.42
N GLY A 422 -25.84 -2.73 -18.48
CA GLY A 422 -25.53 -3.45 -19.71
C GLY A 422 -24.26 -3.02 -20.47
N LYS A 423 -23.35 -2.27 -19.84
CA LYS A 423 -22.12 -1.75 -20.47
C LYS A 423 -20.96 -2.73 -20.31
N GLU A 424 -20.05 -2.78 -21.29
CA GLU A 424 -18.85 -3.64 -21.24
C GLU A 424 -17.81 -3.06 -20.25
N VAL A 425 -17.95 -3.40 -18.97
CA VAL A 425 -17.03 -2.97 -17.91
C VAL A 425 -15.88 -3.97 -17.75
N THR A 426 -14.65 -3.52 -18.01
CA THR A 426 -13.42 -4.29 -17.77
C THR A 426 -12.60 -3.65 -16.65
N VAL A 427 -12.32 -4.37 -15.58
CA VAL A 427 -11.55 -3.88 -14.42
C VAL A 427 -10.28 -4.72 -14.25
N LEU A 428 -9.12 -4.11 -14.48
CA LEU A 428 -7.84 -4.76 -14.21
C LEU A 428 -7.40 -4.46 -12.78
N MET A 429 -7.37 -5.48 -11.92
CA MET A 429 -7.08 -5.35 -10.49
C MET A 429 -5.73 -5.97 -10.10
N GLU A 430 -4.94 -5.25 -9.32
CA GLU A 430 -3.69 -5.76 -8.75
C GLU A 430 -3.92 -6.29 -7.31
N LEU A 431 -4.10 -7.60 -7.18
CA LEU A 431 -4.32 -8.23 -5.87
C LEU A 431 -3.05 -8.24 -5.00
N ARG A 432 -1.84 -8.06 -5.57
CA ARG A 432 -0.56 -8.05 -4.85
C ARG A 432 -0.18 -6.65 -4.33
N ALA A 433 -1.18 -5.77 -4.14
CA ALA A 433 -1.01 -4.41 -3.63
C ALA A 433 -0.86 -4.42 -2.10
N ARG A 434 0.39 -4.24 -1.63
CA ARG A 434 0.77 -4.40 -0.22
C ARG A 434 -0.15 -3.64 0.74
N PHE A 435 -0.63 -4.35 1.77
CA PHE A 435 -1.51 -3.88 2.86
C PHE A 435 -2.95 -3.54 2.43
N ASP A 436 -3.29 -3.66 1.16
CA ASP A 436 -4.65 -3.51 0.62
C ASP A 436 -5.19 -4.83 0.02
N GLU A 437 -4.43 -5.92 0.10
CA GLU A 437 -4.76 -7.18 -0.58
C GLU A 437 -6.16 -7.70 -0.21
N GLU A 438 -6.54 -7.64 1.07
CA GLU A 438 -7.88 -8.08 1.51
C GLU A 438 -9.01 -7.19 0.96
N ASN A 439 -8.83 -5.87 0.93
CA ASN A 439 -9.81 -4.91 0.37
C ASN A 439 -9.95 -5.10 -1.15
N ASN A 440 -8.84 -5.27 -1.87
CA ASN A 440 -8.84 -5.48 -3.32
C ASN A 440 -9.53 -6.81 -3.68
N ILE A 441 -9.38 -7.86 -2.86
CA ILE A 441 -10.08 -9.14 -3.07
C ILE A 441 -11.58 -9.01 -2.80
N GLU A 442 -12.01 -8.31 -1.74
CA GLU A 442 -13.43 -8.04 -1.45
C GLU A 442 -14.10 -7.30 -2.62
N TRP A 443 -13.43 -6.30 -3.20
CA TRP A 443 -13.93 -5.57 -4.36
C TRP A 443 -13.93 -6.39 -5.66
N ALA A 444 -12.94 -7.25 -5.88
CA ALA A 444 -12.92 -8.13 -7.06
C ALA A 444 -14.10 -9.11 -7.05
N GLU A 445 -14.42 -9.69 -5.89
CA GLU A 445 -15.58 -10.57 -5.67
C GLU A 445 -16.90 -9.83 -6.02
N ARG A 446 -17.10 -8.60 -5.49
CA ARG A 446 -18.27 -7.76 -5.80
C ARG A 446 -18.39 -7.33 -7.27
N LEU A 447 -17.27 -7.05 -7.94
CA LEU A 447 -17.27 -6.62 -9.34
C LEU A 447 -17.57 -7.78 -10.30
N GLU A 448 -17.05 -8.98 -10.03
CA GLU A 448 -17.42 -10.20 -10.76
C GLU A 448 -18.91 -10.54 -10.58
N GLU A 449 -19.45 -10.43 -9.36
CA GLU A 449 -20.89 -10.65 -9.09
C GLU A 449 -21.82 -9.69 -9.86
N ALA A 450 -21.37 -8.45 -10.10
CA ALA A 450 -22.08 -7.45 -10.91
C ALA A 450 -21.93 -7.65 -12.44
N GLY A 451 -21.17 -8.66 -12.88
CA GLY A 451 -20.93 -8.92 -14.31
C GLY A 451 -19.79 -8.11 -14.93
N CYS A 452 -18.95 -7.43 -14.14
CA CYS A 452 -17.72 -6.82 -14.67
C CYS A 452 -16.72 -7.90 -15.07
N THR A 453 -16.01 -7.71 -16.17
CA THR A 453 -14.85 -8.54 -16.53
C THR A 453 -13.65 -8.12 -15.68
N VAL A 454 -13.41 -8.83 -14.57
CA VAL A 454 -12.24 -8.60 -13.72
C VAL A 454 -11.03 -9.35 -14.28
N ILE A 455 -9.91 -8.65 -14.44
CA ILE A 455 -8.64 -9.18 -14.97
C ILE A 455 -7.56 -8.98 -13.93
N TYR A 456 -6.77 -10.00 -13.64
CA TYR A 456 -5.65 -9.92 -12.72
C TYR A 456 -4.33 -9.63 -13.46
N GLY A 457 -3.40 -8.92 -12.81
CA GLY A 457 -2.10 -8.57 -13.39
C GLY A 457 -1.28 -9.81 -13.77
N SER A 458 -0.49 -9.71 -14.85
CA SER A 458 0.31 -10.83 -15.36
C SER A 458 1.35 -11.34 -14.35
N GLU A 459 1.68 -12.63 -14.46
CA GLU A 459 2.77 -13.28 -13.72
C GLU A 459 4.09 -12.53 -13.94
N GLY A 460 4.84 -12.27 -12.87
CA GLY A 460 6.11 -11.54 -12.85
C GLY A 460 6.00 -10.01 -12.97
N PHE A 461 4.82 -9.44 -13.26
CA PHE A 461 4.66 -8.01 -13.53
C PHE A 461 3.50 -7.38 -12.76
N LYS A 462 3.79 -6.44 -11.87
CA LYS A 462 2.74 -5.73 -11.12
C LYS A 462 2.13 -4.59 -11.92
N CYS A 463 0.81 -4.54 -12.03
CA CYS A 463 0.12 -3.46 -12.74
C CYS A 463 -0.05 -2.24 -11.82
N HIS A 464 0.57 -1.11 -12.19
CA HIS A 464 0.59 0.11 -11.38
C HIS A 464 0.34 1.39 -12.19
N SER A 465 0.16 1.31 -13.51
CA SER A 465 -0.54 2.32 -14.30
C SER A 465 -1.85 2.76 -13.64
N LYS A 466 -2.24 4.03 -13.82
CA LYS A 466 -3.57 4.52 -13.42
C LYS A 466 -4.25 5.15 -14.63
N ILE A 467 -5.00 4.31 -15.33
CA ILE A 467 -5.71 4.67 -16.55
C ILE A 467 -7.16 4.19 -16.50
N CYS A 468 -8.07 5.02 -16.97
CA CYS A 468 -9.44 4.66 -17.30
C CYS A 468 -9.75 5.13 -18.72
N GLN A 469 -10.51 4.36 -19.47
CA GLN A 469 -11.03 4.72 -20.78
C GLN A 469 -12.54 4.48 -20.80
N ILE A 470 -13.28 5.50 -21.23
CA ILE A 470 -14.73 5.46 -21.43
C ILE A 470 -14.98 5.59 -22.93
N THR A 471 -15.78 4.68 -23.48
CA THR A 471 -15.98 4.53 -24.93
C THR A 471 -17.46 4.75 -25.29
N TYR A 472 -17.69 5.78 -26.11
CA TYR A 472 -19.01 6.21 -26.56
C TYR A 472 -19.19 5.91 -28.06
N ARG A 473 -20.43 5.60 -28.44
CA ARG A 473 -20.87 5.46 -29.83
C ARG A 473 -21.48 6.78 -30.28
N GLU A 474 -20.96 7.37 -31.36
CA GLU A 474 -21.47 8.61 -31.94
C GLU A 474 -21.91 8.36 -33.38
N GLY A 475 -23.13 7.83 -33.52
CA GLY A 475 -23.65 7.34 -34.80
C GLY A 475 -22.87 6.13 -35.31
N MET A 476 -22.00 6.35 -36.31
CA MET A 476 -21.05 5.34 -36.82
C MET A 476 -19.60 5.56 -36.34
N ALA A 477 -19.34 6.62 -35.58
CA ALA A 477 -18.03 6.89 -34.98
C ALA A 477 -17.92 6.31 -33.57
N VAL A 478 -16.69 6.19 -33.07
CA VAL A 478 -16.38 5.81 -31.69
C VAL A 478 -15.52 6.90 -31.07
N THR A 479 -16.05 7.57 -30.05
CA THR A 479 -15.37 8.63 -29.31
C THR A 479 -14.91 8.10 -27.97
N ARG A 480 -13.69 8.44 -27.56
CA ARG A 480 -13.04 7.87 -26.37
C ARG A 480 -12.54 8.97 -25.46
N ILE A 481 -13.03 9.00 -24.22
CA ILE A 481 -12.44 9.81 -23.15
C ILE A 481 -11.44 8.94 -22.39
N THR A 482 -10.22 9.44 -22.21
CA THR A 482 -9.14 8.74 -21.50
C THR A 482 -8.70 9.58 -20.30
N LEU A 483 -8.59 8.92 -19.15
CA LEU A 483 -8.34 9.51 -17.84
C LEU A 483 -7.04 8.92 -17.31
N LEU A 484 -6.05 9.77 -17.03
CA LEU A 484 -4.65 9.39 -16.85
C LEU A 484 -4.07 10.02 -15.58
N GLY A 485 -3.68 9.18 -14.62
CA GLY A 485 -3.25 9.60 -13.28
C GLY A 485 -1.78 9.35 -12.97
N THR A 486 -1.17 10.27 -12.22
CA THR A 486 0.05 9.97 -11.46
C THR A 486 -0.26 9.16 -10.18
N GLY A 487 -1.45 9.40 -9.62
CA GLY A 487 -1.97 8.82 -8.38
C GLY A 487 -2.99 7.71 -8.58
N ASN A 488 -3.27 6.96 -7.51
CA ASN A 488 -4.35 5.96 -7.49
C ASN A 488 -5.73 6.62 -7.53
N PHE A 489 -6.69 5.96 -8.19
CA PHE A 489 -8.11 6.33 -8.15
C PHE A 489 -8.73 6.00 -6.78
N ASN A 490 -8.30 6.70 -5.73
CA ASN A 490 -8.67 6.43 -4.34
C ASN A 490 -8.94 7.74 -3.59
N GLU A 491 -10.21 7.90 -3.21
CA GLU A 491 -10.83 9.08 -2.62
C GLU A 491 -10.22 9.52 -1.27
N LYS A 492 -9.49 8.63 -0.60
CA LYS A 492 -8.76 8.93 0.65
C LYS A 492 -7.36 9.47 0.36
N THR A 493 -6.58 8.79 -0.49
CA THR A 493 -5.22 9.26 -0.83
C THR A 493 -5.24 10.56 -1.61
N ALA A 494 -6.28 10.82 -2.41
CA ALA A 494 -6.49 12.09 -3.11
C ALA A 494 -6.68 13.32 -2.18
N LYS A 495 -6.76 13.13 -0.84
CA LYS A 495 -6.76 14.23 0.14
C LYS A 495 -5.43 14.41 0.89
N LEU A 496 -4.45 13.55 0.61
CA LEU A 496 -3.17 13.49 1.34
C LEU A 496 -1.95 13.56 0.41
N TYR A 497 -2.09 13.10 -0.84
CA TYR A 497 -0.99 12.96 -1.80
C TYR A 497 -1.11 14.04 -2.90
N SER A 498 0.00 14.65 -3.30
CA SER A 498 0.01 15.56 -4.46
C SER A 498 -0.02 14.75 -5.76
N ASP A 499 -1.08 14.85 -6.56
CA ASP A 499 -1.26 14.00 -7.75
C ASP A 499 -2.05 14.70 -8.85
N PHE A 500 -1.68 14.44 -10.10
CA PHE A 500 -2.40 14.95 -11.27
C PHE A 500 -3.35 13.90 -11.85
N MET A 501 -4.47 14.38 -12.39
CA MET A 501 -5.39 13.63 -13.24
C MET A 501 -5.64 14.40 -14.54
N LEU A 502 -5.12 13.90 -15.65
CA LEU A 502 -5.42 14.40 -16.99
C LEU A 502 -6.68 13.71 -17.52
N MET A 503 -7.61 14.48 -18.06
CA MET A 503 -8.76 14.01 -18.83
C MET A 503 -8.61 14.50 -20.26
N THR A 504 -8.71 13.60 -21.23
CA THR A 504 -8.51 13.95 -22.64
C THR A 504 -9.42 13.14 -23.58
N ALA A 505 -9.97 13.81 -24.59
CA ALA A 505 -10.61 13.18 -25.73
C ALA A 505 -9.66 13.01 -26.94
N HIS A 506 -8.36 13.29 -26.78
CA HIS A 506 -7.39 13.25 -27.88
C HIS A 506 -7.31 11.84 -28.52
N PRO A 507 -7.68 11.69 -29.81
CA PRO A 507 -7.92 10.38 -30.41
C PRO A 507 -6.66 9.50 -30.47
N GLY A 508 -5.48 10.12 -30.60
CA GLY A 508 -4.21 9.39 -30.59
C GLY A 508 -3.85 8.80 -29.22
N ILE A 509 -4.28 9.43 -28.12
CA ILE A 509 -4.11 8.88 -26.77
C ILE A 509 -5.21 7.85 -26.49
N GLY A 510 -6.43 8.08 -26.99
CA GLY A 510 -7.52 7.11 -26.93
C GLY A 510 -7.21 5.76 -27.60
N GLU A 511 -6.56 5.77 -28.77
CA GLU A 511 -6.19 4.52 -29.45
C GLU A 511 -4.99 3.80 -28.82
N ASP A 512 -4.01 4.54 -28.30
CA ASP A 512 -2.94 3.97 -27.47
C ASP A 512 -3.50 3.32 -26.19
N ALA A 513 -4.48 3.95 -25.54
CA ALA A 513 -5.13 3.45 -24.34
C ALA A 513 -6.02 2.21 -24.63
N ASN A 514 -6.71 2.18 -25.78
CA ASN A 514 -7.43 0.99 -26.25
C ASN A 514 -6.44 -0.17 -26.50
N SER A 515 -5.32 0.12 -27.17
CA SER A 515 -4.23 -0.82 -27.39
C SER A 515 -3.58 -1.29 -26.09
N PHE A 516 -3.52 -0.45 -25.06
CA PHE A 516 -2.96 -0.77 -23.75
C PHE A 516 -3.82 -1.82 -23.03
N PHE A 517 -5.13 -1.61 -22.94
CA PHE A 517 -6.04 -2.60 -22.37
C PHE A 517 -6.04 -3.91 -23.18
N GLN A 518 -6.09 -3.83 -24.52
CA GLN A 518 -6.02 -5.01 -25.38
C GLN A 518 -4.73 -5.81 -25.16
N ASN A 519 -3.57 -5.14 -25.11
CA ASN A 519 -2.29 -5.78 -24.88
C ASN A 519 -2.23 -6.45 -23.50
N LEU A 520 -2.79 -5.86 -22.44
CA LEU A 520 -2.82 -6.47 -21.11
C LEU A 520 -3.74 -7.69 -21.04
N SER A 521 -4.93 -7.64 -21.65
CA SER A 521 -5.82 -8.81 -21.77
C SER A 521 -5.19 -9.97 -22.56
N LEU A 522 -4.15 -9.70 -23.36
CA LEU A 522 -3.38 -10.69 -24.12
C LEU A 522 -2.01 -11.02 -23.49
N GLY A 523 -1.65 -10.44 -22.35
CA GLY A 523 -0.32 -10.59 -21.73
C GLY A 523 0.85 -9.98 -22.53
N ASN A 524 0.56 -9.16 -23.55
CA ASN A 524 1.58 -8.56 -24.43
C ASN A 524 2.24 -7.32 -23.81
N LEU A 525 3.23 -7.54 -22.95
CA LEU A 525 4.01 -6.47 -22.32
C LEU A 525 5.03 -5.78 -23.25
N ARG A 526 4.98 -6.08 -24.56
CA ARG A 526 5.81 -5.47 -25.63
C ARG A 526 4.98 -4.81 -26.73
N GLY A 527 3.80 -4.30 -26.36
CA GLY A 527 2.99 -3.43 -27.21
C GLY A 527 3.77 -2.20 -27.70
N SER A 528 3.47 -1.74 -28.91
CA SER A 528 3.96 -0.46 -29.44
C SER A 528 2.87 0.61 -29.28
N TYR A 529 3.27 1.82 -28.91
CA TYR A 529 2.39 2.95 -28.60
C TYR A 529 2.96 4.21 -29.26
N ARG A 530 2.12 5.16 -29.65
CA ARG A 530 2.52 6.37 -30.39
C ARG A 530 2.79 7.58 -29.49
N TYR A 531 2.14 7.65 -28.35
CA TYR A 531 2.17 8.74 -27.37
C TYR A 531 2.49 8.23 -25.95
N LEU A 532 1.97 7.07 -25.56
CA LEU A 532 2.15 6.52 -24.21
C LEU A 532 3.52 5.82 -24.03
N GLY A 533 4.30 6.27 -23.06
CA GLY A 533 5.50 5.59 -22.58
C GLY A 533 5.14 4.47 -21.62
N VAL A 534 4.81 3.29 -22.15
CA VAL A 534 4.35 2.14 -21.35
C VAL A 534 5.54 1.29 -20.85
N ALA A 535 5.61 1.02 -19.56
CA ALA A 535 6.57 0.06 -18.99
C ALA A 535 6.07 -1.39 -19.16
N PRO A 536 6.96 -2.38 -19.34
CA PRO A 536 8.42 -2.28 -19.29
C PRO A 536 9.07 -1.80 -20.60
N ALA A 537 8.42 -1.97 -21.76
CA ALA A 537 9.09 -1.90 -23.06
C ALA A 537 9.40 -0.47 -23.57
N GLY A 538 8.52 0.51 -23.35
CA GLY A 538 8.60 1.85 -23.92
C GLY A 538 9.03 2.96 -22.96
N LEU A 539 8.77 2.82 -21.65
CA LEU A 539 9.02 3.89 -20.66
C LEU A 539 10.51 4.28 -20.56
N LYS A 540 11.42 3.32 -20.33
CA LYS A 540 12.86 3.63 -20.22
C LYS A 540 13.41 4.20 -21.55
N PRO A 541 13.14 3.63 -22.73
CA PRO A 541 13.55 4.24 -24.01
C PRO A 541 13.05 5.67 -24.23
N LEU A 542 11.83 6.03 -23.78
CA LEU A 542 11.30 7.40 -23.88
C LEU A 542 12.18 8.39 -23.10
N ILE A 543 12.51 8.06 -21.85
CA ILE A 543 13.37 8.92 -21.00
C ILE A 543 14.79 9.02 -21.57
N MET A 544 15.38 7.90 -22.00
CA MET A 544 16.71 7.88 -22.61
C MET A 544 16.76 8.69 -23.92
N THR A 545 15.67 8.70 -24.69
CA THR A 545 15.53 9.52 -25.92
C THR A 545 15.41 11.00 -25.60
N GLY A 546 14.65 11.38 -24.57
CA GLY A 546 14.60 12.77 -24.10
C GLY A 546 15.96 13.28 -23.60
N LEU A 547 16.69 12.46 -22.86
CA LEU A 547 18.05 12.77 -22.42
C LEU A 547 19.04 12.89 -23.60
N ASN A 548 18.97 12.00 -24.60
CA ASN A 548 19.76 12.14 -25.85
C ASN A 548 19.47 13.48 -26.54
N ARG A 549 18.20 13.87 -26.68
CA ARG A 549 17.81 15.12 -27.35
C ARG A 549 18.45 16.36 -26.71
N GLU A 550 18.50 16.40 -25.38
CA GLU A 550 19.12 17.51 -24.66
C GLU A 550 20.66 17.45 -24.70
N ILE A 551 21.26 16.24 -24.69
CA ILE A 551 22.69 16.05 -24.95
C ILE A 551 23.08 16.61 -26.32
N ASP A 552 22.34 16.27 -27.37
CA ASP A 552 22.59 16.74 -28.74
C ASP A 552 22.47 18.28 -28.83
N ARG A 553 21.48 18.88 -28.14
CA ARG A 553 21.33 20.34 -28.03
C ARG A 553 22.53 20.99 -27.34
N ALA A 554 22.97 20.47 -26.20
CA ALA A 554 24.09 21.02 -25.44
C ALA A 554 25.41 20.93 -26.23
N GLN A 555 25.65 19.80 -26.90
CA GLN A 555 26.82 19.63 -27.79
C GLN A 555 26.79 20.56 -29.01
N ALA A 556 25.60 20.94 -29.49
CA ALA A 556 25.41 21.95 -30.53
C ALA A 556 25.52 23.41 -30.00
N GLY A 557 25.77 23.62 -28.71
CA GLY A 557 25.81 24.94 -28.07
C GLY A 557 24.43 25.61 -27.91
N LEU A 558 23.35 24.84 -28.03
CA LEU A 558 21.98 25.31 -27.83
C LEU A 558 21.57 25.14 -26.35
N PRO A 559 20.68 25.99 -25.82
CA PRO A 559 20.11 25.78 -24.49
C PRO A 559 19.44 24.41 -24.37
N ALA A 560 19.83 23.68 -23.34
CA ALA A 560 19.41 22.32 -23.06
C ALA A 560 19.13 22.15 -21.57
N ARG A 561 17.91 21.73 -21.23
CA ARG A 561 17.46 21.60 -19.84
C ARG A 561 16.58 20.36 -19.67
N VAL A 562 16.68 19.76 -18.50
CA VAL A 562 15.88 18.61 -18.07
C VAL A 562 15.33 18.89 -16.68
N PHE A 563 14.04 18.63 -16.47
CA PHE A 563 13.43 18.64 -15.14
C PHE A 563 12.76 17.29 -14.83
N PHE A 564 13.06 16.75 -13.64
CA PHE A 564 12.51 15.48 -13.17
C PHE A 564 11.93 15.59 -11.75
N LYS A 565 10.59 15.55 -11.62
CA LYS A 565 9.93 15.31 -10.32
C LYS A 565 9.68 13.81 -10.15
N LEU A 566 10.11 13.25 -9.01
CA LEU A 566 10.09 11.82 -8.70
C LEU A 566 9.83 11.56 -7.21
N ASN A 567 9.33 10.37 -6.87
CA ASN A 567 9.40 9.87 -5.49
C ASN A 567 10.76 9.21 -5.22
N SER A 568 11.39 8.60 -6.23
CA SER A 568 12.73 8.00 -6.11
C SER A 568 13.46 7.84 -7.45
N LEU A 569 14.78 7.93 -7.42
CA LEU A 569 15.70 7.58 -8.51
C LEU A 569 16.64 6.45 -8.03
N THR A 570 16.54 5.27 -8.63
CA THR A 570 17.41 4.13 -8.33
C THR A 570 17.82 3.30 -9.55
N ASP A 571 17.30 3.59 -10.75
CA ASP A 571 17.69 2.86 -11.96
C ASP A 571 19.09 3.30 -12.45
N ARG A 572 19.99 2.33 -12.60
CA ARG A 572 21.41 2.61 -12.85
C ARG A 572 21.67 3.18 -14.25
N GLU A 573 20.91 2.76 -15.27
CA GLU A 573 21.12 3.21 -16.65
C GLU A 573 20.63 4.65 -16.83
N VAL A 574 19.49 5.01 -16.19
CA VAL A 574 19.00 6.39 -16.16
C VAL A 574 19.94 7.30 -15.35
N ILE A 575 20.47 6.82 -14.22
CA ILE A 575 21.50 7.51 -13.42
C ILE A 575 22.75 7.82 -14.26
N ASP A 576 23.26 6.84 -15.00
CA ASP A 576 24.45 7.00 -15.84
C ASP A 576 24.18 7.95 -17.02
N LYS A 577 22.97 7.92 -17.58
CA LYS A 577 22.58 8.84 -18.65
C LYS A 577 22.36 10.28 -18.17
N ILE A 578 21.96 10.49 -16.91
CA ILE A 578 21.93 11.83 -16.28
C ILE A 578 23.35 12.35 -16.06
N SER A 579 24.31 11.51 -15.65
CA SER A 579 25.74 11.87 -15.58
C SER A 579 26.30 12.22 -16.97
N GLU A 580 25.94 11.46 -18.01
CA GLU A 580 26.29 11.79 -19.39
C GLU A 580 25.73 13.14 -19.85
N ALA A 581 24.46 13.42 -19.56
CA ALA A 581 23.81 14.70 -19.86
C ALA A 581 24.48 15.88 -19.13
N SER A 582 24.75 15.73 -17.84
CA SER A 582 25.45 16.73 -17.04
C SER A 582 26.85 17.05 -17.61
N ARG A 583 27.60 16.01 -18.01
CA ARG A 583 28.92 16.14 -18.65
C ARG A 583 28.88 16.73 -20.06
N ALA A 584 27.73 16.68 -20.75
CA ALA A 584 27.52 17.36 -22.03
C ALA A 584 27.15 18.84 -21.87
N GLY A 585 26.90 19.32 -20.65
CA GLY A 585 26.50 20.70 -20.33
C GLY A 585 25.00 20.91 -20.09
N VAL A 586 24.19 19.84 -20.17
CA VAL A 586 22.74 19.90 -19.90
C VAL A 586 22.51 20.24 -18.43
N GLN A 587 21.66 21.24 -18.18
CA GLN A 587 21.21 21.58 -16.82
C GLN A 587 20.10 20.61 -16.40
N VAL A 588 20.29 19.91 -15.28
CA VAL A 588 19.35 18.88 -14.79
C VAL A 588 18.84 19.27 -13.40
N GLU A 589 17.61 19.78 -13.35
CA GLU A 589 16.89 20.06 -12.11
C GLU A 589 16.05 18.86 -11.69
N MET A 590 16.08 18.49 -10.40
CA MET A 590 15.30 17.37 -9.89
C MET A 590 14.61 17.69 -8.56
N ILE A 591 13.38 17.20 -8.41
CA ILE A 591 12.66 17.19 -7.12
C ILE A 591 12.38 15.73 -6.76
N ILE A 592 13.19 15.17 -5.87
CA ILE A 592 13.13 13.78 -5.41
C ILE A 592 12.83 13.75 -3.91
N ARG A 593 11.56 13.58 -3.52
CA ARG A 593 11.22 13.61 -2.09
C ARG A 593 11.83 12.43 -1.29
N GLY A 594 11.93 11.25 -1.89
CA GLY A 594 12.41 10.03 -1.25
C GLY A 594 13.89 9.72 -1.51
N ILE A 595 14.14 8.59 -2.19
CA ILE A 595 15.46 8.00 -2.42
C ILE A 595 16.13 8.62 -3.66
N SER A 596 17.37 9.08 -3.55
CA SER A 596 18.24 9.31 -4.71
C SER A 596 19.50 8.46 -4.58
N CYS A 597 19.68 7.48 -5.48
CA CYS A 597 20.96 6.80 -5.61
C CYS A 597 22.00 7.63 -6.38
N LEU A 598 21.63 8.79 -6.94
CA LEU A 598 22.50 9.76 -7.63
C LEU A 598 22.99 10.83 -6.64
N LEU A 599 24.27 11.20 -6.75
CA LEU A 599 24.89 12.33 -6.05
C LEU A 599 25.08 13.51 -7.04
N PRO A 600 24.52 14.70 -6.74
CA PRO A 600 24.74 15.92 -7.54
C PRO A 600 26.12 16.53 -7.27
N GLY A 601 26.55 17.46 -8.13
CA GLY A 601 27.73 18.30 -7.92
C GLY A 601 29.08 17.56 -7.83
N VAL A 602 29.18 16.35 -8.37
CA VAL A 602 30.44 15.58 -8.40
C VAL A 602 31.26 15.97 -9.63
N ALA A 603 32.48 16.46 -9.40
CA ALA A 603 33.35 17.02 -10.43
C ALA A 603 33.60 16.05 -11.61
N GLY A 604 33.44 16.53 -12.84
CA GLY A 604 33.54 15.75 -14.07
C GLY A 604 32.44 14.69 -14.27
N LYS A 605 31.37 14.70 -13.47
CA LYS A 605 30.29 13.69 -13.45
C LYS A 605 28.88 14.28 -13.40
N THR A 606 28.59 15.12 -12.41
CA THR A 606 27.23 15.58 -12.09
C THR A 606 27.17 17.06 -11.70
N GLU A 607 28.14 17.87 -12.15
CA GLU A 607 28.28 19.30 -11.84
C GLU A 607 27.05 20.13 -12.21
N ASN A 608 26.37 19.80 -13.32
CA ASN A 608 25.14 20.45 -13.78
C ASN A 608 23.87 19.72 -13.30
N VAL A 609 23.92 18.96 -12.21
CA VAL A 609 22.75 18.29 -11.60
C VAL A 609 22.44 18.92 -10.25
N HIS A 610 21.21 19.41 -10.08
CA HIS A 610 20.66 19.88 -8.81
C HIS A 610 19.52 18.95 -8.37
N ILE A 611 19.50 18.58 -7.09
CA ILE A 611 18.49 17.66 -6.54
C ILE A 611 17.93 18.24 -5.25
N ARG A 612 16.67 18.67 -5.29
CA ARG A 612 15.88 19.11 -4.14
C ARG A 612 14.91 18.03 -3.67
N SER A 613 14.38 18.24 -2.48
CA SER A 613 13.32 17.45 -1.86
C SER A 613 12.39 18.36 -1.09
N ILE A 614 11.09 18.10 -1.15
CA ILE A 614 10.07 18.75 -0.32
C ILE A 614 9.37 17.67 0.49
N VAL A 615 9.26 17.90 1.79
CA VAL A 615 8.49 17.11 2.77
C VAL A 615 7.69 18.12 3.59
N GLY A 616 6.45 17.80 3.97
CA GLY A 616 5.54 18.74 4.63
C GLY A 616 4.15 18.14 4.78
N ARG A 617 3.13 19.00 4.90
CA ARG A 617 1.72 18.64 5.14
C ARG A 617 1.18 17.56 4.19
N TYR A 618 1.53 17.64 2.91
CA TYR A 618 1.11 16.67 1.89
C TYR A 618 2.26 15.83 1.36
N LEU A 619 1.97 14.56 1.07
CA LEU A 619 2.93 13.62 0.53
C LEU A 619 3.13 13.89 -0.97
N GLU A 620 4.29 14.45 -1.33
CA GLU A 620 4.63 14.75 -2.72
C GLU A 620 4.70 13.46 -3.56
N HIS A 621 3.75 13.24 -4.47
CA HIS A 621 3.58 11.94 -5.15
C HIS A 621 3.60 12.01 -6.70
N ALA A 622 3.19 13.14 -7.29
CA ALA A 622 3.20 13.34 -8.74
C ALA A 622 4.59 13.16 -9.34
N ARG A 623 4.68 12.53 -10.53
CA ARG A 623 5.91 12.47 -11.32
C ARG A 623 5.77 13.25 -12.62
N VAL A 624 6.81 14.00 -12.95
CA VAL A 624 6.87 14.90 -14.11
C VAL A 624 8.22 14.73 -14.78
N TYR A 625 8.22 14.55 -16.11
CA TYR A 625 9.42 14.52 -16.93
C TYR A 625 9.32 15.62 -17.98
N ALA A 626 10.21 16.61 -17.92
CA ALA A 626 10.22 17.74 -18.83
C ALA A 626 11.60 17.92 -19.49
N PHE A 627 11.58 18.28 -20.78
CA PHE A 627 12.76 18.43 -21.63
C PHE A 627 12.70 19.73 -22.44
N GLY A 628 13.85 20.35 -22.69
CA GLY A 628 13.98 21.64 -23.34
C GLY A 628 13.93 22.81 -22.36
N GLU A 629 14.50 23.95 -22.75
CA GLU A 629 14.62 25.13 -21.89
C GLU A 629 13.27 25.64 -21.34
N ASP A 630 12.28 25.83 -22.21
CA ASP A 630 10.92 26.25 -21.85
C ASP A 630 9.99 25.07 -21.48
N ALA A 631 10.56 23.90 -21.17
CA ALA A 631 9.83 22.64 -21.02
C ALA A 631 8.90 22.34 -22.22
N ASP A 632 9.45 22.42 -23.44
CA ASP A 632 8.71 22.23 -24.69
C ASP A 632 7.99 20.87 -24.77
N THR A 633 8.51 19.87 -24.06
CA THR A 633 7.99 18.50 -23.99
C THR A 633 7.81 18.13 -22.51
N VAL A 634 6.57 17.91 -22.08
CA VAL A 634 6.22 17.50 -20.71
C VAL A 634 5.44 16.19 -20.72
N TYR A 635 5.85 15.25 -19.88
CA TYR A 635 5.12 14.02 -19.56
C TYR A 635 4.76 13.98 -18.07
N LEU A 636 3.57 13.45 -17.78
CA LEU A 636 3.16 13.02 -16.43
C LEU A 636 3.24 11.49 -16.37
N SER A 637 3.43 10.90 -15.17
CA SER A 637 3.61 9.44 -15.06
C SER A 637 3.19 8.82 -13.73
N SER A 638 2.80 7.53 -13.77
CA SER A 638 2.61 6.68 -12.60
C SER A 638 3.91 6.07 -12.07
N ALA A 639 4.95 6.01 -12.90
CA ALA A 639 6.24 5.41 -12.58
C ALA A 639 7.16 6.36 -11.82
N ASP A 640 8.14 5.78 -11.12
CA ASP A 640 9.37 6.46 -10.74
C ASP A 640 10.55 5.86 -11.54
N MET A 641 11.71 6.53 -11.57
CA MET A 641 12.94 6.00 -12.19
C MET A 641 13.65 4.98 -11.28
N MET A 642 12.94 3.89 -10.98
CA MET A 642 13.45 2.70 -10.29
C MET A 642 13.35 1.49 -11.22
N THR A 643 14.36 0.62 -11.24
CA THR A 643 14.40 -0.58 -12.10
C THR A 643 13.11 -1.42 -12.03
N ARG A 644 12.53 -1.61 -10.82
CA ARG A 644 11.26 -2.32 -10.66
C ARG A 644 10.07 -1.66 -11.39
N ASN A 645 10.08 -0.33 -11.54
CA ASN A 645 9.04 0.45 -12.21
C ASN A 645 9.28 0.54 -13.73
N THR A 646 10.55 0.50 -14.18
CA THR A 646 10.89 0.47 -15.60
C THR A 646 10.92 -0.92 -16.23
N GLU A 647 11.08 -1.99 -15.45
CA GLU A 647 11.34 -3.36 -15.97
C GLU A 647 10.47 -4.48 -15.38
N HIS A 648 9.84 -4.30 -14.20
CA HIS A 648 9.07 -5.35 -13.51
C HIS A 648 7.63 -4.91 -13.17
N ARG A 649 7.15 -3.88 -13.84
CA ARG A 649 5.80 -3.33 -13.68
C ARG A 649 5.24 -2.87 -15.01
N VAL A 650 3.92 -2.82 -15.06
CA VAL A 650 3.18 -2.05 -16.05
C VAL A 650 2.88 -0.69 -15.46
N GLU A 651 3.46 0.34 -16.06
CA GLU A 651 3.35 1.75 -15.68
C GLU A 651 3.15 2.58 -16.96
N ILE A 652 2.71 3.83 -16.82
CA ILE A 652 2.51 4.74 -17.96
C ILE A 652 3.19 6.08 -17.72
N ALA A 653 3.76 6.65 -18.79
CA ALA A 653 4.01 8.07 -18.96
C ALA A 653 3.17 8.58 -20.13
N PHE A 654 2.62 9.79 -20.03
CA PHE A 654 1.70 10.36 -21.01
C PHE A 654 1.99 11.85 -21.25
N PRO A 655 2.02 12.32 -22.52
CA PRO A 655 2.41 13.68 -22.86
C PRO A 655 1.30 14.68 -22.56
N VAL A 656 1.69 15.87 -22.12
CA VAL A 656 0.77 17.01 -21.92
C VAL A 656 0.74 17.84 -23.20
N LEU A 657 -0.14 17.44 -24.12
CA LEU A 657 -0.22 18.00 -25.48
C LEU A 657 -0.84 19.40 -25.48
N ASP A 658 -1.95 19.61 -24.78
CA ASP A 658 -2.57 20.94 -24.68
C ASP A 658 -1.62 21.97 -24.03
N ALA A 659 -1.58 23.17 -24.60
CA ALA A 659 -0.68 24.22 -24.17
C ALA A 659 -1.12 24.90 -22.86
N GLY A 660 -2.43 25.02 -22.61
CA GLY A 660 -2.98 25.57 -21.37
C GLY A 660 -2.80 24.62 -20.19
N VAL A 661 -2.93 23.31 -20.42
CA VAL A 661 -2.62 22.28 -19.41
C VAL A 661 -1.10 22.20 -19.17
N ARG A 662 -0.26 22.24 -20.22
CA ARG A 662 1.20 22.25 -20.05
C ARG A 662 1.68 23.46 -19.26
N ALA A 663 1.13 24.65 -19.51
CA ALA A 663 1.42 25.84 -18.74
C ALA A 663 1.08 25.71 -17.23
N GLN A 664 0.02 24.98 -16.88
CA GLN A 664 -0.32 24.70 -15.47
C GLN A 664 0.69 23.76 -14.80
N VAL A 665 1.18 22.74 -15.51
CA VAL A 665 2.22 21.83 -15.00
C VAL A 665 3.56 22.58 -14.84
N ILE A 666 3.91 23.47 -15.77
CA ILE A 666 5.11 24.33 -15.66
C ILE A 666 4.97 25.31 -14.48
N GLN A 667 3.81 25.95 -14.31
CA GLN A 667 3.56 26.81 -13.14
C GLN A 667 3.74 26.04 -11.82
N TYR A 668 3.29 24.79 -11.75
CA TYR A 668 3.51 23.94 -10.59
C TYR A 668 4.99 23.61 -10.35
N MET A 669 5.75 23.32 -11.42
CA MET A 669 7.20 23.12 -11.35
C MET A 669 7.90 24.36 -10.79
N ASP A 670 7.57 25.54 -11.30
CA ASP A 670 8.11 26.83 -10.81
C ASP A 670 7.79 27.09 -9.34
N ILE A 671 6.55 26.79 -8.91
CA ILE A 671 6.13 26.94 -7.51
C ILE A 671 6.95 26.00 -6.61
N GLN A 672 7.19 24.75 -7.02
CA GLN A 672 7.98 23.81 -6.22
C GLN A 672 9.48 24.15 -6.22
N LEU A 673 10.02 24.73 -7.30
CA LEU A 673 11.40 25.24 -7.34
C LEU A 673 11.60 26.57 -6.59
N LYS A 674 10.52 27.26 -6.21
CA LYS A 674 10.54 28.46 -5.35
C LYS A 674 10.44 28.17 -3.86
N ASP A 675 10.15 26.92 -3.45
CA ASP A 675 10.12 26.57 -2.03
C ASP A 675 11.49 26.80 -1.38
N ASN A 676 11.48 27.58 -0.30
CA ASN A 676 12.67 28.01 0.44
C ASN A 676 12.55 27.79 1.96
N VAL A 677 11.55 26.99 2.38
CA VAL A 677 11.27 26.66 3.79
C VAL A 677 11.27 25.15 4.01
N LYS A 678 10.48 24.40 3.23
CA LYS A 678 10.35 22.94 3.31
C LYS A 678 11.30 22.22 2.36
N ALA A 679 11.79 22.92 1.34
CA ALA A 679 12.80 22.42 0.43
C ALA A 679 14.16 22.17 1.12
N ARG A 680 14.79 21.06 0.74
CA ARG A 680 16.17 20.71 1.09
C ARG A 680 16.93 20.29 -0.16
N GLU A 681 18.17 20.73 -0.32
CA GLU A 681 19.08 20.32 -1.40
C GLU A 681 19.96 19.15 -0.95
N LEU A 682 20.21 18.22 -1.88
CA LEU A 682 21.15 17.12 -1.70
C LEU A 682 22.57 17.60 -2.01
N THR A 683 23.47 17.48 -1.05
CA THR A 683 24.90 17.80 -1.23
C THR A 683 25.64 16.67 -1.96
N PRO A 684 26.82 16.94 -2.55
CA PRO A 684 27.69 15.90 -3.14
C PRO A 684 28.15 14.81 -2.15
N LYS A 685 28.01 15.05 -0.85
CA LYS A 685 28.29 14.06 0.22
C LYS A 685 27.09 13.16 0.55
N GLY A 686 25.97 13.33 -0.15
CA GLY A 686 24.73 12.58 0.06
C GLY A 686 23.90 13.05 1.26
N LEU A 687 24.27 14.17 1.90
CA LEU A 687 23.55 14.78 3.02
C LEU A 687 22.57 15.84 2.52
N TRP A 688 21.43 16.00 3.20
CA TRP A 688 20.41 16.99 2.84
C TRP A 688 20.53 18.25 3.71
N ALA A 689 20.66 19.42 3.08
CA ALA A 689 20.71 20.73 3.74
C ALA A 689 19.45 21.55 3.42
N PRO A 690 18.93 22.39 4.35
CA PRO A 690 17.90 23.37 4.03
C PRO A 690 18.34 24.32 2.91
N ILE A 691 17.40 24.82 2.10
CA ILE A 691 17.69 25.90 1.15
C ILE A 691 18.10 27.17 1.91
N VAL A 692 19.23 27.77 1.52
CA VAL A 692 19.69 29.04 2.10
C VAL A 692 18.93 30.19 1.42
N ARG A 693 18.01 30.82 2.16
CA ARG A 693 17.32 32.05 1.74
C ARG A 693 18.31 33.21 1.62
N ALA A 694 18.16 34.03 0.58
CA ALA A 694 18.91 35.28 0.45
C ALA A 694 18.39 36.36 1.41
N VAL A 695 19.20 37.40 1.64
CA VAL A 695 18.82 38.52 2.51
C VAL A 695 17.73 39.34 1.83
N GLY A 696 16.49 39.19 2.29
CA GLY A 696 15.29 39.81 1.71
C GLY A 696 14.34 38.84 1.00
N ASP A 697 14.65 37.54 0.95
CA ASP A 697 13.69 36.53 0.49
C ASP A 697 12.61 36.28 1.55
N GLU A 698 11.35 36.47 1.16
CA GLU A 698 10.20 36.08 1.99
C GLU A 698 10.11 34.54 2.13
N PRO A 699 9.54 34.01 3.23
CA PRO A 699 9.26 32.59 3.37
C PRO A 699 8.24 32.12 2.31
N PHE A 700 8.55 31.05 1.58
CA PHE A 700 7.67 30.47 0.57
C PHE A 700 7.57 28.95 0.76
N ILE A 701 6.36 28.49 1.12
CA ILE A 701 5.99 27.08 1.22
C ILE A 701 5.12 26.74 0.01
N ALA A 702 5.57 25.84 -0.85
CA ALA A 702 4.89 25.53 -2.11
C ALA A 702 3.48 24.96 -1.88
N GLN A 703 3.29 24.13 -0.87
CA GLN A 703 2.01 23.47 -0.59
C GLN A 703 0.93 24.45 -0.11
N GLU A 704 1.29 25.41 0.75
CA GLU A 704 0.39 26.47 1.21
C GLU A 704 0.04 27.44 0.09
N HIS A 705 1.02 27.83 -0.74
CA HIS A 705 0.74 28.65 -1.91
C HIS A 705 -0.23 27.97 -2.88
N LEU A 706 -0.14 26.65 -3.06
CA LEU A 706 -1.07 25.87 -3.90
C LEU A 706 -2.47 25.75 -3.29
N MET A 707 -2.59 25.62 -1.95
CA MET A 707 -3.87 25.71 -1.24
C MET A 707 -4.54 27.08 -1.46
N THR A 708 -3.79 28.17 -1.26
CA THR A 708 -4.27 29.54 -1.48
C THR A 708 -4.68 29.77 -2.92
N LEU A 709 -3.85 29.37 -3.89
CA LEU A 709 -4.12 29.51 -5.32
C LEU A 709 -5.41 28.77 -5.75
N ALA A 710 -5.70 27.60 -5.16
CA ALA A 710 -6.95 26.87 -5.41
C ALA A 710 -8.19 27.64 -4.88
N ILE A 711 -8.11 28.21 -3.67
CA ILE A 711 -9.19 29.01 -3.06
C ILE A 711 -9.43 30.33 -3.83
N GLU A 712 -8.35 30.99 -4.25
CA GLU A 712 -8.43 32.20 -5.08
C GLU A 712 -9.06 31.91 -6.44
N ARG A 713 -8.67 30.80 -7.10
CA ARG A 713 -9.25 30.34 -8.37
C ARG A 713 -10.75 30.04 -8.23
N ALA A 714 -11.14 29.20 -7.27
CA ALA A 714 -12.53 28.83 -7.04
C ALA A 714 -13.40 30.05 -6.72
N SER A 715 -13.02 30.85 -5.72
CA SER A 715 -13.83 32.01 -5.30
C SER A 715 -13.88 33.11 -6.37
N SER A 716 -12.88 33.23 -7.25
CA SER A 716 -12.91 34.15 -8.39
C SER A 716 -13.88 33.67 -9.47
N ALA A 717 -13.93 32.37 -9.72
CA ALA A 717 -14.88 31.75 -10.66
C ALA A 717 -16.33 31.89 -10.16
N GLU A 718 -16.59 31.64 -8.87
CA GLU A 718 -17.89 31.87 -8.24
C GLU A 718 -18.34 33.34 -8.37
N LYS A 719 -17.47 34.30 -8.03
CA LYS A 719 -17.75 35.74 -8.21
C LYS A 719 -18.05 36.10 -9.66
N ALA A 720 -17.39 35.46 -10.64
CA ALA A 720 -17.67 35.66 -12.05
C ALA A 720 -19.00 35.02 -12.49
N ALA A 721 -19.32 33.82 -12.00
CA ALA A 721 -20.59 33.13 -12.25
C ALA A 721 -21.78 33.91 -11.66
N SER A 722 -21.69 34.37 -10.40
CA SER A 722 -22.71 35.22 -9.77
C SER A 722 -22.93 36.53 -10.52
N LYS A 723 -21.86 37.18 -11.00
CA LYS A 723 -21.96 38.38 -11.86
C LYS A 723 -22.65 38.08 -13.19
N ARG A 724 -22.33 36.95 -13.85
CA ARG A 724 -23.01 36.50 -15.09
C ARG A 724 -24.49 36.20 -14.86
N ALA A 725 -24.84 35.58 -13.73
CA ALA A 725 -26.22 35.30 -13.36
C ALA A 725 -27.01 36.60 -13.09
N ALA A 726 -26.46 37.53 -12.33
CA ALA A 726 -27.06 38.84 -12.06
C ALA A 726 -27.16 39.75 -13.30
N ALA A 727 -26.31 39.52 -14.31
CA ALA A 727 -26.32 40.25 -15.59
C ALA A 727 -27.25 39.62 -16.65
N ARG A 728 -27.89 38.47 -16.40
CA ARG A 728 -28.94 37.96 -17.29
C ARG A 728 -30.19 38.85 -17.15
N PRO A 729 -30.69 39.48 -18.24
CA PRO A 729 -31.89 40.31 -18.14
C PRO A 729 -33.09 39.46 -17.73
N THR A 730 -33.79 39.88 -16.68
CA THR A 730 -35.06 39.27 -16.28
C THR A 730 -36.11 39.55 -17.34
N VAL A 731 -36.41 38.57 -18.20
CA VAL A 731 -37.56 38.64 -19.11
C VAL A 731 -38.81 38.81 -18.27
N PRO A 732 -39.62 39.87 -18.46
CA PRO A 732 -40.85 40.03 -17.69
C PRO A 732 -41.83 38.90 -18.02
N MET A 733 -42.11 38.03 -17.04
CA MET A 733 -43.20 37.07 -17.13
C MET A 733 -44.51 37.85 -17.31
N GLY A 734 -45.19 37.64 -18.44
CA GLY A 734 -46.49 38.25 -18.71
C GLY A 734 -47.51 37.86 -17.63
N THR A 735 -48.28 38.82 -17.14
CA THR A 735 -49.28 38.62 -16.08
C THR A 735 -50.26 37.49 -16.43
N PRO A 736 -50.34 36.42 -15.61
CA PRO A 736 -51.44 35.47 -15.69
C PRO A 736 -52.78 36.16 -15.37
N PRO A 737 -53.89 35.77 -16.01
CA PRO A 737 -55.22 36.23 -15.60
C PRO A 737 -55.58 35.64 -14.24
N ALA A 738 -56.16 36.45 -13.35
CA ALA A 738 -56.52 36.03 -12.00
C ALA A 738 -57.78 35.15 -11.97
N ALA A 739 -57.69 34.00 -11.30
CA ALA A 739 -58.81 33.17 -10.87
C ALA A 739 -58.55 32.69 -9.43
N ALA A 740 -59.62 32.37 -8.68
CA ALA A 740 -59.61 32.32 -7.22
C ALA A 740 -58.83 31.15 -6.59
N VAL A 741 -58.49 31.33 -5.32
CA VAL A 741 -57.86 30.36 -4.41
C VAL A 741 -58.93 29.68 -3.56
N GLU A 742 -58.82 28.35 -3.37
CA GLU A 742 -59.01 27.57 -2.12
C GLU A 742 -58.91 26.07 -2.50
N ALA A 743 -57.98 25.32 -1.90
CA ALA A 743 -58.17 24.38 -0.78
C ALA A 743 -58.94 23.08 -1.19
N ASP A 744 -58.52 21.86 -0.82
CA ASP A 744 -57.58 21.46 0.25
C ASP A 744 -56.83 20.13 -0.07
N HIS A 745 -56.18 19.53 0.93
CA HIS A 745 -55.57 18.17 0.94
C HIS A 745 -56.57 17.04 0.48
N GLU A 746 -56.20 15.78 0.16
CA GLU A 746 -55.28 14.83 0.84
C GLU A 746 -54.89 13.61 -0.05
N LEU A 747 -54.12 12.64 0.47
CA LEU A 747 -53.63 11.45 -0.26
C LEU A 747 -54.57 10.23 -0.20
N VAL A 748 -54.69 9.50 -1.31
CA VAL A 748 -54.88 8.02 -1.32
C VAL A 748 -54.12 7.42 -2.52
N LEU A 749 -53.45 6.28 -2.30
CA LEU A 749 -52.95 5.38 -3.35
C LEU A 749 -53.34 3.94 -3.01
N GLU A 750 -54.21 3.31 -3.81
CA GLU A 750 -54.49 1.88 -3.72
C GLU A 750 -55.19 1.34 -4.98
N GLY A 751 -54.98 0.06 -5.32
CA GLY A 751 -55.97 -0.73 -6.07
C GLY A 751 -55.72 -1.14 -7.53
N ALA A 752 -55.15 -2.34 -7.72
CA ALA A 752 -55.42 -3.29 -8.83
C ALA A 752 -55.09 -2.89 -10.29
N GLY A 753 -55.29 -3.84 -11.23
CA GLY A 753 -55.08 -3.67 -12.68
C GLY A 753 -55.36 -4.94 -13.50
N HIS A 754 -55.12 -4.88 -14.83
CA HIS A 754 -55.39 -5.91 -15.87
C HIS A 754 -56.89 -6.25 -16.11
N PRO A 755 -57.30 -6.88 -17.24
CA PRO A 755 -56.53 -7.33 -18.44
C PRO A 755 -57.09 -6.83 -19.80
N ASP A 756 -56.52 -7.33 -20.92
CA ASP A 756 -57.05 -7.44 -22.31
C ASP A 756 -57.41 -6.14 -23.09
N GLY A 757 -57.41 -6.08 -24.44
CA GLY A 757 -57.05 -7.04 -25.50
C GLY A 757 -57.01 -6.40 -26.93
N MET A 758 -56.48 -7.12 -27.93
CA MET A 758 -56.37 -6.75 -29.38
C MET A 758 -57.74 -6.66 -30.11
N PRO A 759 -57.93 -6.08 -31.34
CA PRO A 759 -56.94 -5.92 -32.46
C PRO A 759 -57.01 -4.66 -33.40
N VAL A 760 -55.96 -4.49 -34.23
CA VAL A 760 -55.88 -4.22 -35.71
C VAL A 760 -57.15 -3.64 -36.43
N GLU A 761 -57.18 -2.56 -37.25
CA GLU A 761 -56.40 -2.12 -38.45
C GLU A 761 -56.79 -0.64 -38.86
N PRO A 762 -56.56 -0.10 -40.09
CA PRO A 762 -55.33 0.32 -40.82
C PRO A 762 -55.10 1.87 -40.82
N ALA A 763 -54.06 2.34 -41.52
CA ALA A 763 -53.68 3.76 -41.66
C ALA A 763 -54.11 4.43 -42.99
N PRO A 764 -54.21 5.78 -43.05
CA PRO A 764 -54.25 6.57 -44.29
C PRO A 764 -52.86 7.12 -44.72
N ILE A 765 -52.71 7.37 -46.02
CA ILE A 765 -51.47 7.86 -46.66
C ILE A 765 -51.42 9.40 -46.68
N VAL A 766 -50.23 9.99 -46.61
CA VAL A 766 -49.98 11.42 -46.88
C VAL A 766 -48.78 11.56 -47.83
N GLU A 767 -48.95 12.33 -48.92
CA GLU A 767 -47.92 12.61 -49.93
C GLU A 767 -47.00 13.80 -49.53
N PRO A 768 -45.75 13.86 -50.03
CA PRO A 768 -44.77 14.86 -49.61
C PRO A 768 -44.91 16.21 -50.34
N GLN A 769 -44.50 17.30 -49.68
CA GLN A 769 -44.21 18.60 -50.30
C GLN A 769 -42.82 19.14 -49.86
N PRO A 770 -42.18 20.02 -50.66
CA PRO A 770 -40.72 20.10 -50.71
C PRO A 770 -40.07 21.07 -49.71
N ALA A 771 -38.76 20.89 -49.52
CA ALA A 771 -37.94 21.68 -48.59
C ALA A 771 -37.71 23.15 -49.03
N PRO A 772 -37.60 24.10 -48.09
CA PRO A 772 -37.23 25.50 -48.40
C PRO A 772 -35.78 25.67 -48.88
N VAL A 773 -35.57 26.70 -49.70
CA VAL A 773 -34.24 27.08 -50.25
C VAL A 773 -33.43 27.87 -49.21
N ALA A 774 -32.15 27.56 -49.07
CA ALA A 774 -31.23 28.27 -48.17
C ALA A 774 -30.72 29.60 -48.77
N GLY A 775 -30.54 30.61 -47.92
CA GLY A 775 -29.92 31.90 -48.27
C GLY A 775 -28.39 31.84 -48.41
N PRO A 776 -27.76 32.91 -48.93
CA PRO A 776 -26.34 32.92 -49.29
C PRO A 776 -25.39 32.90 -48.08
N GLN A 777 -24.30 32.14 -48.21
CA GLN A 777 -23.18 32.13 -47.26
C GLN A 777 -22.30 33.39 -47.38
N PRO A 778 -21.66 33.85 -46.29
CA PRO A 778 -20.61 34.88 -46.35
C PRO A 778 -19.34 34.35 -47.05
N ALA A 779 -18.58 35.26 -47.66
CA ALA A 779 -17.39 34.92 -48.45
C ALA A 779 -16.22 34.43 -47.58
N PRO A 780 -15.39 33.48 -48.08
CA PRO A 780 -14.20 33.01 -47.38
C PRO A 780 -13.07 34.07 -47.38
N ALA A 781 -12.26 34.05 -46.32
CA ALA A 781 -11.05 34.87 -46.22
C ALA A 781 -9.98 34.45 -47.24
N PRO A 782 -9.09 35.37 -47.69
CA PRO A 782 -8.08 35.06 -48.70
C PRO A 782 -7.03 34.06 -48.19
N GLN A 783 -6.65 33.14 -49.07
CA GLN A 783 -5.60 32.15 -48.80
C GLN A 783 -4.21 32.82 -48.76
N PRO A 784 -3.30 32.41 -47.86
CA PRO A 784 -1.89 32.78 -47.95
C PRO A 784 -1.25 32.16 -49.21
N ALA A 785 -0.25 32.84 -49.77
CA ALA A 785 0.40 32.42 -51.00
C ALA A 785 1.19 31.09 -50.83
N PRO A 786 1.41 30.30 -51.91
CA PRO A 786 2.20 29.08 -51.84
C PRO A 786 3.65 29.37 -51.45
N VAL A 787 4.15 28.66 -50.43
CA VAL A 787 5.60 28.61 -50.14
C VAL A 787 6.23 27.59 -51.09
N GLU A 788 7.28 27.99 -51.80
CA GLU A 788 7.99 27.11 -52.73
C GLU A 788 8.63 25.92 -52.00
N GLN A 789 8.42 24.71 -52.53
CA GLN A 789 9.14 23.51 -52.06
C GLN A 789 10.55 23.50 -52.66
N PRO A 790 11.63 23.45 -51.86
CA PRO A 790 12.96 23.19 -52.39
C PRO A 790 13.02 21.75 -52.93
N ALA A 791 13.46 21.60 -54.18
CA ALA A 791 13.59 20.31 -54.84
C ALA A 791 14.64 19.40 -54.13
N PRO A 792 14.48 18.06 -54.16
CA PRO A 792 15.38 17.15 -53.46
C PRO A 792 16.80 17.19 -54.06
N ALA A 793 17.79 17.45 -53.20
CA ALA A 793 19.20 17.42 -53.59
C ALA A 793 19.67 16.02 -53.98
N ALA A 794 20.56 15.94 -54.97
CA ALA A 794 21.00 14.67 -55.56
C ALA A 794 21.92 13.85 -54.62
N ALA A 795 21.88 12.52 -54.79
CA ALA A 795 22.73 11.61 -54.04
C ALA A 795 24.21 11.71 -54.47
N PRO A 796 25.18 11.77 -53.52
CA PRO A 796 26.60 11.76 -53.84
C PRO A 796 27.10 10.35 -54.18
N GLN A 797 27.83 10.21 -55.29
CA GLN A 797 28.65 9.02 -55.58
C GLN A 797 30.04 9.14 -54.91
N PRO A 798 30.75 8.02 -54.65
CA PRO A 798 31.89 8.00 -53.75
C PRO A 798 33.19 8.58 -54.36
N ALA A 799 33.97 9.27 -53.53
CA ALA A 799 35.33 9.72 -53.82
C ALA A 799 36.39 8.84 -53.13
N ALA A 800 37.63 8.89 -53.60
CA ALA A 800 38.68 7.92 -53.29
C ALA A 800 39.37 8.11 -51.92
N ALA A 801 40.00 7.03 -51.43
CA ALA A 801 40.71 6.99 -50.16
C ALA A 801 42.16 7.54 -50.24
N PRO A 802 42.64 8.28 -49.22
CA PRO A 802 44.06 8.59 -49.00
C PRO A 802 44.80 7.45 -48.28
N GLN A 803 46.13 7.37 -48.45
CA GLN A 803 47.02 6.44 -47.74
C GLN A 803 47.63 7.04 -46.44
N PRO A 804 48.14 6.21 -45.51
CA PRO A 804 48.52 6.66 -44.15
C PRO A 804 50.01 6.99 -43.96
N ALA A 805 50.31 7.96 -43.09
CA ALA A 805 51.60 8.20 -42.44
C ALA A 805 51.44 9.23 -41.29
N PRO A 806 52.40 9.38 -40.36
CA PRO A 806 53.03 8.34 -39.53
C PRO A 806 52.85 8.64 -38.02
N ALA A 807 53.27 7.73 -37.13
CA ALA A 807 53.12 7.90 -35.68
C ALA A 807 54.17 8.85 -35.04
N PRO A 808 53.80 9.73 -34.09
CA PRO A 808 54.73 10.53 -33.30
C PRO A 808 55.25 9.79 -32.04
N GLN A 809 56.50 10.08 -31.66
CA GLN A 809 57.13 9.63 -30.41
C GLN A 809 57.08 10.74 -29.33
N PRO A 810 57.31 10.41 -28.04
CA PRO A 810 56.92 11.29 -26.92
C PRO A 810 57.89 12.45 -26.65
N ALA A 811 57.36 13.51 -26.01
CA ALA A 811 58.10 14.65 -25.47
C ALA A 811 58.30 14.52 -23.94
N PRO A 812 59.35 15.14 -23.36
CA PRO A 812 59.76 14.91 -21.97
C PRO A 812 59.03 15.79 -20.93
N ALA A 813 59.23 15.47 -19.65
CA ALA A 813 58.65 16.17 -18.51
C ALA A 813 59.33 17.52 -18.20
N THR A 814 58.64 18.34 -17.39
CA THR A 814 59.12 19.61 -16.81
C THR A 814 58.89 19.64 -15.30
N GLU A 815 59.77 20.34 -14.57
CA GLU A 815 59.83 20.38 -13.10
C GLU A 815 58.94 21.49 -12.47
N PRO A 816 58.63 21.43 -11.15
CA PRO A 816 57.71 22.34 -10.50
C PRO A 816 58.38 23.43 -9.62
N GLU A 817 57.80 24.63 -9.61
CA GLU A 817 58.09 25.71 -8.65
C GLU A 817 56.83 26.59 -8.42
N PRO A 818 56.74 27.39 -7.33
CA PRO A 818 57.39 27.26 -6.02
C PRO A 818 56.37 27.31 -4.85
N VAL A 819 56.84 27.07 -3.61
CA VAL A 819 56.03 27.12 -2.37
C VAL A 819 56.43 28.32 -1.50
N VAL A 820 55.45 29.04 -0.94
CA VAL A 820 55.65 30.08 0.10
C VAL A 820 54.65 29.87 1.24
N GLN A 821 55.08 30.15 2.48
CA GLN A 821 54.39 29.81 3.73
C GLN A 821 53.50 30.94 4.29
N PRO A 822 52.47 30.61 5.10
CA PRO A 822 51.92 31.49 6.14
C PRO A 822 52.40 31.09 7.57
N SER A 823 52.12 31.95 8.56
CA SER A 823 52.79 31.99 9.88
C SER A 823 52.10 31.20 11.02
N VAL A 824 52.84 31.06 12.14
CA VAL A 824 52.54 30.29 13.37
C VAL A 824 51.48 30.95 14.28
N ALA A 825 50.66 30.11 14.94
CA ALA A 825 49.86 30.38 16.14
C ALA A 825 49.82 29.11 17.04
N PRO A 826 49.41 29.17 18.33
CA PRO A 826 50.16 28.55 19.43
C PRO A 826 49.76 27.12 19.90
N GLU A 827 50.60 26.56 20.78
CA GLU A 827 50.47 25.24 21.43
C GLU A 827 49.29 25.12 22.42
N PRO A 828 48.66 23.94 22.52
CA PRO A 828 47.96 23.45 23.72
C PRO A 828 48.85 22.53 24.59
N ALA A 829 48.62 22.51 25.89
CA ALA A 829 49.41 21.77 26.88
C ALA A 829 49.23 20.23 26.82
N PRO A 830 50.23 19.43 27.27
CA PRO A 830 50.20 17.97 27.17
C PRO A 830 49.21 17.32 28.15
N GLN A 831 48.49 16.29 27.67
CA GLN A 831 47.66 15.42 28.51
C GLN A 831 48.43 14.17 28.99
N ALA A 832 47.99 13.59 30.11
CA ALA A 832 48.71 12.56 30.84
C ALA A 832 48.60 11.15 30.23
N ALA A 833 49.62 10.32 30.46
CA ALA A 833 49.66 8.93 30.01
C ALA A 833 48.82 7.98 30.89
N PRO A 834 48.06 7.03 30.30
CA PRO A 834 47.50 5.90 31.02
C PRO A 834 48.58 4.95 31.56
N ALA A 835 48.35 4.35 32.74
CA ALA A 835 49.32 3.50 33.41
C ALA A 835 49.47 2.09 32.77
N GLN A 836 50.65 1.51 32.92
CA GLN A 836 50.98 0.17 32.43
C GLN A 836 50.41 -0.92 33.35
N GLN A 837 49.89 -2.01 32.75
CA GLN A 837 49.57 -3.25 33.46
C GLN A 837 50.81 -4.17 33.52
N PRO A 838 51.12 -4.81 34.65
CA PRO A 838 52.16 -5.82 34.74
C PRO A 838 51.67 -7.21 34.30
N ALA A 839 52.58 -7.97 33.71
CA ALA A 839 52.46 -9.40 33.41
C ALA A 839 53.53 -10.17 34.24
N ALA A 840 53.46 -11.47 34.55
CA ALA A 840 52.45 -12.51 34.33
C ALA A 840 52.68 -13.65 35.36
N GLU A 841 51.72 -14.57 35.49
CA GLU A 841 51.97 -15.92 36.04
C GLU A 841 51.17 -16.96 35.23
N ALA A 842 51.48 -18.26 35.36
CA ALA A 842 51.16 -19.26 34.33
C ALA A 842 50.83 -20.68 34.85
N GLN A 843 50.39 -21.54 33.91
CA GLN A 843 50.10 -23.00 34.02
C GLN A 843 48.72 -23.39 34.58
N PRO A 844 48.20 -24.62 34.33
CA PRO A 844 48.46 -25.56 33.22
C PRO A 844 47.18 -26.06 32.50
N ALA A 845 47.35 -26.92 31.47
CA ALA A 845 46.27 -27.60 30.75
C ALA A 845 45.75 -28.88 31.47
N PRO A 846 44.53 -29.39 31.16
CA PRO A 846 43.80 -30.32 32.03
C PRO A 846 44.09 -31.82 31.82
N LYS A 847 43.69 -32.64 32.81
CA LYS A 847 43.63 -34.12 32.76
C LYS A 847 42.38 -34.67 33.49
N PRO A 848 41.99 -35.95 33.29
CA PRO A 848 40.57 -36.33 33.17
C PRO A 848 39.89 -36.83 34.46
N ALA A 849 38.56 -37.01 34.35
CA ALA A 849 37.67 -37.45 35.42
C ALA A 849 37.85 -38.93 35.84
N PRO A 850 37.59 -39.26 37.12
CA PRO A 850 37.50 -40.64 37.62
C PRO A 850 36.10 -41.26 37.42
N ALA A 851 36.02 -42.58 37.55
CA ALA A 851 34.80 -43.39 37.46
C ALA A 851 34.07 -43.51 38.83
N PRO A 852 32.82 -44.02 38.89
CA PRO A 852 31.95 -43.95 40.08
C PRO A 852 32.06 -45.17 41.03
N GLU A 853 31.10 -45.26 41.97
CA GLU A 853 30.83 -46.32 42.98
C GLU A 853 31.53 -46.15 44.36
N PRO A 854 30.94 -46.68 45.48
CA PRO A 854 29.80 -47.60 45.57
C PRO A 854 28.53 -47.10 46.30
N VAL A 855 27.47 -47.90 46.21
CA VAL A 855 26.16 -47.72 46.85
C VAL A 855 26.19 -48.16 48.33
N ALA A 856 25.45 -47.46 49.20
CA ALA A 856 25.14 -47.87 50.57
C ALA A 856 23.64 -48.22 50.74
N ALA A 857 23.32 -49.12 51.68
CA ALA A 857 22.00 -49.78 51.77
C ALA A 857 20.92 -49.01 52.58
N PRO A 858 19.62 -49.24 52.32
CA PRO A 858 18.52 -48.48 52.92
C PRO A 858 17.89 -49.12 54.17
N GLN A 859 17.51 -48.31 55.17
CA GLN A 859 16.58 -48.63 56.27
C GLN A 859 15.95 -47.33 56.83
N PRO A 860 14.80 -47.38 57.53
CA PRO A 860 13.59 -48.15 57.23
C PRO A 860 12.34 -47.24 57.17
N ALA A 861 11.22 -47.73 56.63
CA ALA A 861 9.96 -46.98 56.60
C ALA A 861 9.18 -47.05 57.94
N PRO A 862 8.59 -45.95 58.42
CA PRO A 862 7.57 -45.98 59.47
C PRO A 862 6.19 -46.32 58.91
N THR A 863 5.47 -47.21 59.59
CA THR A 863 4.09 -47.65 59.27
C THR A 863 3.05 -46.58 59.66
N PRO A 864 1.95 -46.39 58.90
CA PRO A 864 0.95 -45.34 59.18
C PRO A 864 -0.13 -45.75 60.20
N GLU A 865 -0.72 -44.74 60.86
CA GLU A 865 -2.12 -44.59 61.36
C GLU A 865 -2.15 -43.60 62.56
N PRO A 866 -3.31 -43.04 62.97
CA PRO A 866 -4.67 -43.20 62.43
C PRO A 866 -5.24 -41.94 61.75
N ALA A 867 -6.43 -42.06 61.15
CA ALA A 867 -7.18 -40.95 60.58
C ALA A 867 -7.88 -40.07 61.63
N PHE A 868 -8.19 -38.83 61.25
CA PHE A 868 -9.18 -37.97 61.92
C PHE A 868 -10.12 -37.37 60.87
N GLU A 869 -11.42 -37.37 61.16
CA GLU A 869 -12.49 -36.89 60.29
C GLU A 869 -12.70 -35.37 60.46
N PRO A 870 -12.91 -34.61 59.38
CA PRO A 870 -13.57 -33.30 59.43
C PRO A 870 -15.09 -33.44 59.26
N GLU A 871 -15.87 -32.78 60.13
CA GLU A 871 -17.34 -32.70 60.01
C GLU A 871 -17.81 -31.84 58.81
N PRO A 872 -19.06 -32.02 58.33
CA PRO A 872 -19.50 -31.49 57.04
C PRO A 872 -20.13 -30.08 57.08
N GLU A 873 -19.98 -29.34 55.98
CA GLU A 873 -20.79 -28.16 55.62
C GLU A 873 -21.83 -28.49 54.53
N PRO A 874 -22.91 -27.68 54.36
CA PRO A 874 -24.24 -28.22 54.03
C PRO A 874 -24.61 -28.33 52.54
N GLU A 875 -25.60 -29.19 52.24
CA GLU A 875 -26.17 -29.40 50.90
C GLU A 875 -26.98 -28.22 50.34
N PRO A 876 -26.88 -27.93 49.02
CA PRO A 876 -27.91 -27.19 48.28
C PRO A 876 -29.05 -28.13 47.81
N ALA A 877 -30.30 -27.72 48.01
CA ALA A 877 -31.48 -28.56 47.77
C ALA A 877 -31.83 -28.79 46.27
N GLN A 878 -32.41 -29.95 45.99
CA GLN A 878 -32.77 -30.44 44.65
C GLN A 878 -34.03 -29.78 44.03
N PRO A 879 -34.13 -29.72 42.69
CA PRO A 879 -35.36 -29.94 41.95
C PRO A 879 -35.48 -31.40 41.47
N ARG A 880 -36.68 -31.98 41.57
CA ARG A 880 -36.95 -33.41 41.36
C ARG A 880 -36.87 -33.85 39.90
N ALA A 881 -36.38 -35.08 39.68
CA ALA A 881 -36.59 -35.82 38.43
C ALA A 881 -37.95 -36.55 38.42
N THR A 882 -38.55 -36.68 37.24
CA THR A 882 -39.65 -37.62 36.96
C THR A 882 -39.24 -38.57 35.85
N SER A 883 -39.34 -39.88 36.12
CA SER A 883 -38.82 -40.95 35.26
C SER A 883 -39.91 -41.59 34.39
N VAL A 884 -39.62 -41.84 33.11
CA VAL A 884 -40.34 -42.84 32.29
C VAL A 884 -39.32 -43.61 31.44
N LYS A 885 -39.45 -44.94 31.40
CA LYS A 885 -38.73 -45.80 30.44
C LYS A 885 -39.56 -45.93 29.15
N ALA A 886 -38.89 -46.02 28.00
CA ALA A 886 -39.49 -46.49 26.76
C ALA A 886 -38.56 -47.51 26.08
N THR A 887 -39.15 -48.50 25.42
CA THR A 887 -38.46 -49.66 24.83
C THR A 887 -38.52 -49.59 23.30
N ILE A 888 -37.59 -50.29 22.63
CA ILE A 888 -37.57 -50.48 21.17
C ILE A 888 -38.85 -51.20 20.70
N ILE A 889 -39.41 -50.75 19.58
CA ILE A 889 -40.42 -51.46 18.77
C ILE A 889 -40.09 -51.20 17.29
N ASP A 890 -39.94 -52.26 16.50
CA ASP A 890 -39.81 -52.23 15.04
C ASP A 890 -41.18 -52.46 14.35
N PRO A 891 -41.32 -52.06 13.08
CA PRO A 891 -42.27 -52.70 12.16
C PRO A 891 -41.64 -53.10 10.81
N GLN A 892 -41.47 -54.40 10.60
CA GLN A 892 -41.79 -55.08 9.33
C GLN A 892 -43.29 -55.49 9.42
N GLU A 893 -44.04 -55.84 8.36
CA GLU A 893 -43.74 -56.08 6.95
C GLU A 893 -45.01 -55.81 6.11
N ASP A 894 -44.96 -55.90 4.77
CA ASP A 894 -45.89 -56.77 4.00
C ASP A 894 -45.65 -56.72 2.46
N ALA A 895 -45.35 -57.90 1.91
CA ALA A 895 -45.75 -58.51 0.63
C ALA A 895 -45.41 -57.91 -0.77
N ASP A 896 -44.93 -58.82 -1.65
CA ASP A 896 -44.97 -58.82 -3.13
C ASP A 896 -46.43 -59.03 -3.64
N GLU A 897 -46.82 -59.04 -4.93
CA GLU A 897 -46.37 -59.70 -6.19
C GLU A 897 -47.07 -58.93 -7.38
N VAL A 898 -47.07 -59.17 -8.71
CA VAL A 898 -46.80 -60.27 -9.69
C VAL A 898 -46.44 -59.62 -11.07
N ASP A 899 -46.13 -60.45 -12.09
CA ASP A 899 -46.14 -60.18 -13.55
C ASP A 899 -47.57 -59.79 -14.10
N GLU A 900 -47.88 -59.54 -15.39
CA GLU A 900 -47.34 -60.01 -16.67
C GLU A 900 -47.81 -59.16 -17.90
N ASP A 901 -47.00 -59.16 -18.97
CA ASP A 901 -47.35 -59.16 -20.43
C ASP A 901 -47.87 -57.96 -21.29
N LEU A 902 -47.51 -58.06 -22.59
CA LEU A 902 -48.11 -57.57 -23.87
C LEU A 902 -48.16 -56.08 -24.34
N ASP A 903 -47.20 -55.77 -25.23
CA ASP A 903 -47.34 -55.46 -26.68
C ASP A 903 -47.71 -54.08 -27.34
N GLU A 904 -47.03 -53.87 -28.48
CA GLU A 904 -47.28 -53.07 -29.71
C GLU A 904 -47.47 -51.52 -29.79
N LYS A 905 -46.61 -50.94 -30.67
CA LYS A 905 -46.86 -49.92 -31.74
C LYS A 905 -47.01 -48.39 -31.45
N ASP A 906 -45.86 -47.74 -31.64
CA ASP A 906 -45.58 -46.74 -32.72
C ASP A 906 -46.16 -45.29 -32.67
N GLY A 907 -45.40 -44.35 -33.26
CA GLY A 907 -45.80 -42.96 -33.56
C GLY A 907 -45.50 -41.92 -32.46
N GLY A 908 -44.64 -40.92 -32.73
CA GLY A 908 -44.51 -39.74 -31.85
C GLY A 908 -43.18 -38.97 -31.88
N THR A 909 -43.04 -38.07 -32.85
CA THR A 909 -41.93 -37.12 -33.05
C THR A 909 -41.31 -36.52 -31.77
N LYS A 910 -39.98 -36.58 -31.62
CA LYS A 910 -39.23 -35.98 -30.51
C LYS A 910 -39.11 -34.45 -30.63
N THR A 911 -39.44 -33.75 -29.55
CA THR A 911 -38.84 -32.44 -29.20
C THR A 911 -38.29 -32.55 -27.78
N ILE A 912 -36.98 -32.38 -27.60
CA ILE A 912 -36.30 -32.62 -26.32
C ILE A 912 -35.82 -31.30 -25.71
N VAL A 913 -36.44 -30.90 -24.60
CA VAL A 913 -35.93 -29.85 -23.70
C VAL A 913 -35.30 -30.52 -22.49
N ILE A 914 -33.99 -30.39 -22.31
CA ILE A 914 -33.29 -30.88 -21.12
C ILE A 914 -32.84 -29.69 -20.27
N ARG A 915 -33.54 -29.47 -19.14
CA ARG A 915 -32.88 -28.96 -17.94
C ARG A 915 -32.23 -30.15 -17.24
N ARG A 916 -30.96 -30.03 -16.84
CA ARG A 916 -30.30 -30.99 -15.92
C ARG A 916 -29.52 -30.23 -14.86
N ILE A 917 -29.73 -30.62 -13.61
CA ILE A 917 -28.92 -30.20 -12.46
C ILE A 917 -28.34 -31.47 -11.84
N GLY A 918 -27.06 -31.41 -11.45
CA GLY A 918 -26.49 -32.26 -10.39
C GLY A 918 -26.09 -33.69 -10.76
N ARG A 919 -24.82 -33.87 -11.12
CA ARG A 919 -23.86 -34.82 -10.50
C ARG A 919 -22.60 -34.95 -11.37
N VAL A 920 -21.45 -34.44 -10.88
CA VAL A 920 -20.12 -34.84 -11.35
C VAL A 920 -19.18 -35.03 -10.16
N ALA A 921 -19.03 -36.28 -9.77
CA ALA A 921 -17.85 -36.92 -9.19
C ALA A 921 -17.98 -38.38 -9.65
N THR A 922 -16.96 -39.09 -10.13
CA THR A 922 -15.49 -38.92 -10.14
C THR A 922 -14.98 -39.61 -11.43
N GLY A 923 -13.78 -39.43 -11.98
CA GLY A 923 -12.59 -38.63 -11.64
C GLY A 923 -11.47 -38.92 -12.64
N PHE A 924 -10.28 -38.34 -12.46
CA PHE A 924 -9.12 -38.54 -13.34
C PHE A 924 -8.26 -39.76 -12.95
N ALA A 925 -7.90 -40.58 -13.95
CA ALA A 925 -6.73 -41.46 -13.97
C ALA A 925 -6.44 -41.84 -15.44
N LEU A 926 -5.70 -41.00 -16.17
CA LEU A 926 -4.24 -41.06 -16.36
C LEU A 926 -3.80 -41.94 -17.54
N ILE A 927 -3.62 -41.31 -18.72
CA ILE A 927 -2.60 -41.73 -19.68
C ILE A 927 -1.35 -40.91 -19.34
N GLY A 928 -0.44 -41.51 -18.56
CA GLY A 928 0.61 -40.73 -17.92
C GLY A 928 1.73 -41.51 -17.25
N MET A 929 2.14 -42.68 -17.78
CA MET A 929 3.50 -43.16 -17.52
C MET A 929 4.02 -44.10 -18.59
N GLY A 930 5.12 -43.68 -19.22
CA GLY A 930 5.89 -44.46 -20.17
C GLY A 930 7.39 -44.28 -19.98
N PHE A 931 7.91 -44.17 -18.74
CA PHE A 931 9.35 -44.36 -18.46
C PHE A 931 9.69 -44.60 -16.96
N LYS A 932 9.14 -45.64 -16.33
CA LYS A 932 9.68 -46.15 -15.04
C LYS A 932 9.58 -47.67 -14.86
N THR A 933 9.88 -48.41 -15.93
CA THR A 933 9.91 -49.88 -15.91
C THR A 933 11.34 -50.39 -16.13
N LEU A 934 12.16 -50.29 -15.08
CA LEU A 934 13.44 -50.96 -14.99
C LEU A 934 13.54 -51.54 -13.57
N LEU A 935 13.81 -52.85 -13.48
CA LEU A 935 13.87 -53.68 -12.27
C LEU A 935 12.52 -54.13 -11.66
N PHE A 936 12.09 -55.31 -12.11
CA PHE A 936 11.41 -56.40 -11.38
C PHE A 936 10.32 -56.08 -10.33
N GLY A 937 9.07 -56.36 -10.71
CA GLY A 937 7.95 -56.68 -9.81
C GLY A 937 6.98 -57.62 -10.53
N SER A 938 6.29 -58.52 -9.83
CA SER A 938 5.31 -59.41 -10.48
C SER A 938 3.97 -58.71 -10.70
N LYS A 939 3.24 -59.08 -11.75
CA LYS A 939 1.98 -58.39 -12.11
C LYS A 939 0.93 -58.42 -10.98
N GLN A 940 0.91 -59.49 -10.18
CA GLN A 940 -0.01 -59.64 -9.04
C GLN A 940 0.35 -58.75 -7.84
N GLU A 941 1.59 -58.26 -7.72
CA GLU A 941 1.98 -57.34 -6.64
C GLU A 941 1.47 -55.93 -6.92
N HIS A 942 1.60 -55.46 -8.17
CA HIS A 942 1.05 -54.15 -8.57
C HIS A 942 -0.48 -54.08 -8.45
N GLU A 943 -1.21 -55.16 -8.77
CA GLU A 943 -2.67 -55.22 -8.61
C GLU A 943 -3.08 -55.13 -7.12
N ARG A 944 -2.34 -55.80 -6.22
CA ARG A 944 -2.55 -55.71 -4.75
C ARG A 944 -2.16 -54.35 -4.17
N GLU A 945 -1.12 -53.72 -4.69
CA GLU A 945 -0.71 -52.38 -4.27
C GLU A 945 -1.70 -51.31 -4.74
N ALA A 946 -2.25 -51.43 -5.95
CA ALA A 946 -3.32 -50.58 -6.45
C ALA A 946 -4.58 -50.67 -5.56
N GLU A 947 -5.07 -51.88 -5.23
CA GLU A 947 -6.18 -52.03 -4.28
C GLU A 947 -5.89 -51.39 -2.91
N ARG A 948 -4.66 -51.57 -2.40
CA ARG A 948 -4.24 -51.01 -1.10
C ARG A 948 -4.27 -49.48 -1.13
N LEU A 949 -3.76 -48.86 -2.20
CA LEU A 949 -3.78 -47.41 -2.39
C LEU A 949 -5.22 -46.89 -2.52
N GLN A 950 -6.08 -47.56 -3.30
CA GLN A 950 -7.47 -47.19 -3.49
C GLN A 950 -8.25 -47.21 -2.16
N ARG A 951 -8.04 -48.24 -1.32
CA ARG A 951 -8.62 -48.32 0.04
C ARG A 951 -8.09 -47.25 1.01
N ILE A 952 -6.86 -46.76 0.83
CA ILE A 952 -6.31 -45.64 1.62
C ILE A 952 -6.96 -44.32 1.18
N GLN A 953 -7.02 -44.08 -0.13
CA GLN A 953 -7.61 -42.87 -0.71
C GLN A 953 -9.09 -42.72 -0.35
N GLN A 954 -9.86 -43.81 -0.40
CA GLN A 954 -11.27 -43.82 0.01
C GLN A 954 -11.46 -43.53 1.51
N ARG A 955 -10.57 -44.04 2.38
CA ARG A 955 -10.57 -43.72 3.82
C ARG A 955 -10.26 -42.25 4.11
N GLN A 956 -9.34 -41.65 3.36
CA GLN A 956 -9.04 -40.21 3.46
C GLN A 956 -10.24 -39.36 3.02
N GLN A 957 -10.92 -39.74 1.94
CA GLN A 957 -12.11 -39.07 1.45
C GLN A 957 -13.27 -39.13 2.47
N ASP A 958 -13.48 -40.29 3.10
CA ASP A 958 -14.44 -40.47 4.20
C ASP A 958 -14.11 -39.62 5.45
N GLN A 959 -12.81 -39.50 5.80
CA GLN A 959 -12.36 -38.64 6.90
C GLN A 959 -12.61 -37.16 6.59
N MET A 960 -12.30 -36.71 5.38
CA MET A 960 -12.55 -35.35 4.92
C MET A 960 -14.05 -35.01 4.94
N LEU A 961 -14.90 -35.92 4.46
CA LEU A 961 -16.37 -35.74 4.49
C LEU A 961 -16.92 -35.71 5.92
N LYS A 962 -16.32 -36.46 6.86
CA LYS A 962 -16.66 -36.39 8.29
C LYS A 962 -16.22 -35.06 8.91
N ALA A 963 -15.02 -34.56 8.58
CA ALA A 963 -14.54 -33.25 9.04
C ALA A 963 -15.46 -32.10 8.59
N GLN A 964 -15.79 -32.02 7.30
CA GLN A 964 -16.73 -31.03 6.77
C GLN A 964 -18.12 -31.10 7.45
N ARG A 965 -18.60 -32.29 7.83
CA ARG A 965 -19.87 -32.46 8.58
C ARG A 965 -19.78 -31.99 10.03
N ILE A 966 -18.61 -32.05 10.67
CA ILE A 966 -18.36 -31.51 12.01
C ILE A 966 -18.28 -29.98 11.96
N GLU A 967 -17.48 -29.44 11.03
CA GLU A 967 -17.33 -28.00 10.80
C GLU A 967 -18.68 -27.32 10.48
N ASN A 968 -19.49 -27.91 9.60
CA ASN A 968 -20.82 -27.39 9.29
C ASN A 968 -21.80 -27.45 10.49
N LYS A 969 -21.63 -28.38 11.43
CA LYS A 969 -22.37 -28.37 12.70
C LYS A 969 -21.89 -27.24 13.61
N GLN A 970 -20.59 -27.07 13.77
CA GLN A 970 -19.99 -25.99 14.57
C GLN A 970 -20.39 -24.60 14.03
N ARG A 971 -20.29 -24.37 12.71
CA ARG A 971 -20.71 -23.11 12.05
C ARG A 971 -22.19 -22.81 12.26
N LYS A 972 -23.08 -23.82 12.21
CA LYS A 972 -24.51 -23.67 12.53
C LYS A 972 -24.77 -23.42 14.03
N GLN A 973 -23.92 -23.92 14.92
CA GLN A 973 -24.01 -23.68 16.37
C GLN A 973 -23.55 -22.26 16.74
N ALA A 974 -22.42 -21.81 16.19
CA ALA A 974 -21.93 -20.43 16.35
C ALA A 974 -22.96 -19.40 15.84
N LEU A 975 -23.55 -19.62 14.67
CA LEU A 975 -24.59 -18.73 14.12
C LEU A 975 -25.85 -18.64 15.01
N ARG A 976 -26.18 -19.72 15.74
CA ARG A 976 -27.27 -19.70 16.74
C ARG A 976 -26.89 -18.88 17.98
N GLN A 977 -25.67 -19.06 18.50
CA GLN A 977 -25.17 -18.27 19.64
C GLN A 977 -25.09 -16.78 19.31
N GLN A 978 -24.60 -16.42 18.12
CA GLN A 978 -24.53 -15.02 17.65
C GLN A 978 -25.91 -14.36 17.59
N LYS A 979 -26.92 -15.05 17.03
CA LYS A 979 -28.32 -14.55 17.00
C LYS A 979 -28.91 -14.43 18.40
N GLN A 980 -28.53 -15.30 19.35
CA GLN A 980 -28.97 -15.24 20.74
C GLN A 980 -28.35 -14.04 21.49
N GLN A 981 -27.06 -13.78 21.30
CA GLN A 981 -26.38 -12.59 21.83
C GLN A 981 -26.94 -11.28 21.25
N GLN A 982 -27.21 -11.23 19.94
CA GLN A 982 -27.88 -10.08 19.30
C GLN A 982 -29.24 -9.80 19.94
N LYS A 983 -30.04 -10.84 20.20
CA LYS A 983 -31.36 -10.72 20.86
C LYS A 983 -31.25 -10.20 22.30
N GLN A 984 -30.25 -10.65 23.06
CA GLN A 984 -29.97 -10.14 24.41
C GLN A 984 -29.50 -8.67 24.39
N ARG A 985 -28.60 -8.29 23.46
CA ARG A 985 -28.13 -6.91 23.30
C ARG A 985 -29.28 -5.94 22.96
N GLN A 986 -30.21 -6.37 22.10
CA GLN A 986 -31.42 -5.61 21.79
C GLN A 986 -32.33 -5.44 23.03
N GLN A 987 -32.52 -6.50 23.82
CA GLN A 987 -33.30 -6.44 25.05
C GLN A 987 -32.70 -5.47 26.08
N MET A 988 -31.37 -5.42 26.24
CA MET A 988 -30.71 -4.41 27.07
C MET A 988 -30.92 -2.98 26.55
N LEU A 989 -30.76 -2.74 25.24
CA LEU A 989 -30.99 -1.43 24.64
C LEU A 989 -32.43 -0.94 24.87
N ASP A 990 -33.43 -1.82 24.79
CA ASP A 990 -34.82 -1.46 25.01
C ASP A 990 -35.18 -1.32 26.51
N GLN A 991 -34.44 -1.96 27.42
CA GLN A 991 -34.48 -1.65 28.86
C GLN A 991 -33.86 -0.27 29.16
N GLN A 992 -32.69 0.05 28.61
CA GLN A 992 -32.04 1.36 28.75
C GLN A 992 -32.93 2.50 28.22
N LYS A 993 -33.56 2.33 27.05
CA LYS A 993 -34.55 3.29 26.51
C LYS A 993 -35.76 3.49 27.43
N LYS A 994 -36.20 2.45 28.15
CA LYS A 994 -37.27 2.57 29.16
C LYS A 994 -36.79 3.32 30.40
N ALA A 995 -35.61 3.01 30.93
CA ALA A 995 -35.02 3.72 32.07
C ALA A 995 -34.81 5.22 31.76
N LEU A 996 -34.30 5.56 30.58
CA LEU A 996 -34.12 6.96 30.15
C LEU A 996 -35.45 7.69 29.98
N LYS A 997 -36.52 7.02 29.52
CA LYS A 997 -37.89 7.59 29.50
C LYS A 997 -38.44 7.81 30.91
N GLN A 998 -38.10 6.94 31.86
CA GLN A 998 -38.51 7.05 33.26
C GLN A 998 -37.81 8.25 33.95
N GLN A 999 -36.48 8.35 33.86
CA GLN A 999 -35.74 9.53 34.33
C GLN A 999 -36.24 10.83 33.69
N LYS A 1000 -36.55 10.85 32.39
CA LYS A 1000 -37.12 12.03 31.72
C LYS A 1000 -38.54 12.39 32.17
N LYS A 1001 -39.31 11.45 32.75
CA LYS A 1001 -40.57 11.76 33.46
C LYS A 1001 -40.29 12.35 34.84
N GLU A 1002 -39.42 11.72 35.63
CA GLU A 1002 -39.08 12.16 36.98
C GLU A 1002 -38.43 13.55 37.00
N LEU A 1003 -37.55 13.85 36.05
CA LEU A 1003 -36.95 15.18 35.87
C LEU A 1003 -37.99 16.24 35.45
N LYS A 1004 -39.00 15.85 34.64
CA LYS A 1004 -40.14 16.72 34.31
C LYS A 1004 -41.05 16.96 35.51
N GLN A 1005 -41.25 15.95 36.36
CA GLN A 1005 -42.05 16.09 37.59
C GLN A 1005 -41.33 17.00 38.59
N LYS A 1006 -40.05 16.78 38.88
CA LYS A 1006 -39.25 17.70 39.72
C LYS A 1006 -39.24 19.14 39.19
N LYS A 1007 -39.16 19.36 37.86
CA LYS A 1007 -39.29 20.70 37.26
C LYS A 1007 -40.71 21.30 37.30
N ARG A 1008 -41.70 20.52 37.71
CA ARG A 1008 -43.09 20.93 37.93
C ARG A 1008 -43.40 21.14 39.41
N ASP A 1009 -42.73 20.40 40.30
CA ASP A 1009 -42.81 20.56 41.76
C ASP A 1009 -41.94 21.73 42.28
N MET A 1010 -40.97 22.20 41.48
CA MET A 1010 -40.18 23.42 41.69
C MET A 1010 -40.77 24.67 41.00
N ARG A 1011 -42.06 24.65 40.63
CA ARG A 1011 -42.76 25.74 39.91
C ARG A 1011 -44.10 26.07 40.55
#